data_AF-L9M132-F1
#
_entry.id   AF-L9M132-F1
#
_cell.length_a   1.000
_cell.length_b   1.000
_cell.length_c   1.000
_cell.angle_alpha   90.00
_cell.angle_beta   90.00
_cell.angle_gamma   90.00
#
_symmetry.space_group_name_H-M   'P 1'
#
loop_
_entity.id
_entity.type
_entity.pdbx_description
1 polymer ?
#
loop_
_entity_poly.entity_id
_entity_poly.type
_entity_poly.pdbx_seq_one_letter_code
_entity_poly.pdbx_strand_id
1 'polypeptide(L)'
;MKIKQEQRKGFILNTLAFSLLAMHVPAYALQALDDGDLRNVNGQDGVNIEATLKEANIQTLYWTDQAGRAETDATSQALTATADTVKIQQSNTSTDPLKANVKLNMGTVSGKTGVNLDVSLSPMLLTVDSFRVCDSDPSGARCSAKIGTLAVQTASNTSIGLKTTNGLLGKNDQGTLALGLQNANIYLGQTSAINQLNQLILKNFNFNFNANGFMFIDAAEGFKLQTNSGSNIAGSTQTPDATYGYADLSRVVDPASTKSGFMNTGSYGNGTTTSNAGLNLEIMLNNKGLNPSATSVYAVDQYNTPSGAKGLIRVGASGRMVNSSLQFRGVQNASSLIGSAVNSSGTDTGKDIVGGSGIAFRMKTDFTKDGDSMLSGSADATTLEIGGAGLNSYGFEFGNLTGLQKGSRASFDTGSVFLNLMDSKQVTLPVNSTFQSSSFGNGQSLTSLNDYKQDVYTTLTAGNRPYSVMTSIRNAAFQSFSRRGRFTTSAGVAANNLFTDNGLNNQWGLALPFYNLNANLAMYGTTVDADKVYSYSVDGTQNKIAGSGQTARLGFSLGLTTEGVDKNGANKIGNNTTSILVIDGGLRNGQPTDYYMGLRNIDMLLKGNGSVGVENGSLNLSLKNMLVVMAAEVAGGYLPGTTYKSCALGLATTSVACGNKSASDTNNFAKSDDVLFGLKLRFGGDMDLSLIPNSEIKDDGTGNRLNVVGDLKLANTNNTIQISDPVNGSSLGLDNLTGDIRFNNAIVISKNSNTGTGQVGFNASLQFNPTQSVNGVFRARDLNFYPPAASGALVSGARLGEIALTGGRLSSELNIIPRN
;
A
#
# COMPACT_ATOMS: atom_id res chain seq x y z
N MET A 1 -61.27 -68.95 -38.71
CA MET A 1 -60.92 -68.85 -37.27
C MET A 1 -59.65 -67.99 -37.15
N LYS A 2 -59.80 -66.79 -36.56
CA LYS A 2 -58.84 -65.73 -36.21
C LYS A 2 -57.77 -65.28 -37.24
N ILE A 3 -58.04 -64.13 -37.86
CA ILE A 3 -57.05 -63.30 -38.58
C ILE A 3 -56.57 -62.19 -37.61
N LYS A 4 -55.25 -62.10 -37.39
CA LYS A 4 -54.60 -61.03 -36.61
C LYS A 4 -54.55 -59.75 -37.45
N GLN A 5 -55.10 -58.66 -36.93
CA GLN A 5 -54.75 -57.29 -37.34
C GLN A 5 -53.96 -56.65 -36.20
N GLU A 6 -52.69 -56.33 -36.47
CA GLU A 6 -51.86 -55.52 -35.59
C GLU A 6 -52.24 -54.04 -35.72
N GLN A 7 -52.70 -53.45 -34.63
CA GLN A 7 -52.83 -51.99 -34.51
C GLN A 7 -51.48 -51.39 -34.14
N ARG A 8 -50.88 -50.62 -35.06
CA ARG A 8 -49.79 -49.68 -34.73
C ARG A 8 -50.33 -48.57 -33.84
N LYS A 9 -49.81 -48.46 -32.62
CA LYS A 9 -49.98 -47.27 -31.76
C LYS A 9 -48.99 -46.20 -32.21
N GLY A 10 -49.47 -45.16 -32.88
CA GLY A 10 -48.71 -43.94 -33.14
C GLY A 10 -48.83 -42.95 -31.99
N PHE A 11 -47.71 -42.46 -31.47
CA PHE A 11 -47.66 -41.31 -30.57
C PHE A 11 -47.98 -40.04 -31.38
N ILE A 12 -49.05 -39.32 -31.01
CA ILE A 12 -49.32 -37.99 -31.56
C ILE A 12 -48.62 -36.97 -30.65
N LEU A 13 -47.47 -36.47 -31.09
CA LEU A 13 -46.84 -35.29 -30.47
C LEU A 13 -47.57 -34.03 -30.93
N ASN A 14 -47.90 -33.18 -29.97
CA ASN A 14 -48.40 -31.82 -30.16
C ASN A 14 -47.34 -31.04 -30.96
N THR A 15 -47.75 -30.13 -31.85
CA THR A 15 -46.83 -29.28 -32.63
C THR A 15 -45.80 -28.59 -31.74
N LEU A 16 -46.21 -28.14 -30.55
CA LEU A 16 -45.34 -27.56 -29.51
C LEU A 16 -44.25 -28.52 -29.00
N ALA A 17 -44.57 -29.81 -28.85
CA ALA A 17 -43.62 -30.82 -28.41
C ALA A 17 -42.60 -31.14 -29.52
N PHE A 18 -43.01 -31.09 -30.78
CA PHE A 18 -42.10 -31.20 -31.93
C PHE A 18 -41.21 -29.95 -32.07
N SER A 19 -41.75 -28.75 -31.79
CA SER A 19 -40.99 -27.49 -31.76
C SER A 19 -39.91 -27.49 -30.66
N LEU A 20 -40.24 -27.96 -29.45
CA LEU A 20 -39.29 -28.06 -28.34
C LEU A 20 -38.19 -29.10 -28.57
N LEU A 21 -38.49 -30.19 -29.30
CA LEU A 21 -37.49 -31.19 -29.71
C LEU A 21 -36.54 -30.67 -30.80
N ALA A 22 -37.03 -29.79 -31.69
CA ALA A 22 -36.21 -29.17 -32.74
C ALA A 22 -35.29 -28.04 -32.22
N MET A 23 -35.59 -27.48 -31.04
CA MET A 23 -34.75 -26.45 -30.38
C MET A 23 -33.57 -27.02 -29.59
N HIS A 24 -33.43 -28.35 -29.51
CA HIS A 24 -32.38 -29.02 -28.73
C HIS A 24 -31.11 -29.39 -29.53
N VAL A 25 -30.89 -28.74 -30.69
CA VAL A 25 -29.66 -28.92 -31.47
C VAL A 25 -28.66 -27.83 -31.04
N PRO A 26 -27.45 -28.17 -30.57
CA PRO A 26 -26.42 -27.16 -30.28
C PRO A 26 -25.98 -26.52 -31.60
N ALA A 27 -26.52 -25.34 -31.90
CA ALA A 27 -26.12 -24.55 -33.06
C ALA A 27 -24.83 -23.80 -32.72
N TYR A 28 -23.69 -24.33 -33.19
CA TYR A 28 -22.42 -23.61 -33.23
C TYR A 28 -22.36 -22.76 -34.50
N ALA A 29 -23.02 -21.60 -34.48
CA ALA A 29 -22.82 -20.59 -35.50
C ALA A 29 -23.11 -19.21 -34.88
N LEU A 30 -22.07 -18.36 -34.79
CA LEU A 30 -22.25 -16.92 -34.60
C LEU A 30 -22.96 -16.39 -35.84
N GLN A 31 -24.29 -16.37 -35.82
CA GLN A 31 -25.08 -15.65 -36.81
C GLN A 31 -24.83 -14.16 -36.57
N ALA A 32 -24.39 -13.43 -37.61
CA ALA A 32 -24.32 -11.98 -37.56
C ALA A 32 -25.74 -11.45 -37.33
N LEU A 33 -25.98 -10.89 -36.13
CA LEU A 33 -27.17 -10.08 -35.90
C LEU A 33 -27.00 -8.80 -36.71
N ASP A 34 -27.82 -8.63 -37.74
CA ASP A 34 -27.91 -7.39 -38.48
C ASP A 34 -28.71 -6.36 -37.64
N ASP A 35 -28.43 -5.07 -37.80
CA ASP A 35 -29.05 -4.00 -36.98
C ASP A 35 -30.59 -4.01 -37.07
N GLY A 36 -31.13 -4.54 -38.16
CA GLY A 36 -32.57 -4.76 -38.37
C GLY A 36 -33.19 -5.79 -37.40
N ASP A 37 -32.45 -6.83 -37.03
CA ASP A 37 -32.91 -7.88 -36.11
C ASP A 37 -32.80 -7.42 -34.65
N LEU A 38 -31.76 -6.66 -34.30
CA LEU A 38 -31.60 -6.05 -32.98
C LEU A 38 -32.70 -5.03 -32.66
N ARG A 39 -33.22 -4.32 -33.68
CA ARG A 39 -34.32 -3.36 -33.51
C ARG A 39 -35.66 -4.02 -33.14
N ASN A 40 -35.86 -5.31 -33.46
CA ASN A 40 -37.06 -6.05 -33.07
C ASN A 40 -36.97 -6.63 -31.65
N VAL A 41 -35.78 -6.60 -31.03
CA VAL A 41 -35.61 -6.96 -29.62
C VAL A 41 -35.97 -5.75 -28.76
N ASN A 42 -37.24 -5.65 -28.37
CA ASN A 42 -37.64 -4.73 -27.31
C ASN A 42 -37.05 -5.23 -25.98
N GLY A 43 -35.91 -4.68 -25.56
CA GLY A 43 -35.25 -4.99 -24.27
C GLY A 43 -36.02 -4.54 -23.02
N GLN A 44 -37.35 -4.46 -23.10
CA GLN A 44 -38.23 -4.02 -22.01
C GLN A 44 -38.13 -4.92 -20.77
N ASP A 45 -37.76 -6.20 -20.96
CA ASP A 45 -37.57 -7.19 -19.89
C ASP A 45 -36.09 -7.45 -19.53
N GLY A 46 -35.15 -6.66 -20.08
CA GLY A 46 -33.71 -6.83 -19.87
C GLY A 46 -33.01 -7.78 -20.85
N VAL A 47 -31.69 -7.78 -20.81
CA VAL A 47 -30.79 -8.52 -21.70
C VAL A 47 -29.83 -9.36 -20.84
N ASN A 48 -29.70 -10.65 -21.13
CA ASN A 48 -28.72 -11.54 -20.49
C ASN A 48 -27.84 -12.17 -21.57
N ILE A 49 -26.53 -11.87 -21.52
CA ILE A 49 -25.52 -12.36 -22.44
C ILE A 49 -24.62 -13.33 -21.69
N GLU A 50 -24.51 -14.55 -22.19
CA GLU A 50 -23.56 -15.54 -21.69
C GLU A 50 -22.57 -15.89 -22.79
N ALA A 51 -21.29 -15.58 -22.57
CA ALA A 51 -20.21 -15.90 -23.49
C ALA A 51 -19.27 -16.93 -22.84
N THR A 52 -18.97 -18.00 -23.56
CA THR A 52 -17.98 -19.01 -23.13
C THR A 52 -16.84 -19.06 -24.14
N LEU A 53 -15.62 -19.07 -23.64
CA LEU A 53 -14.38 -18.97 -24.41
C LEU A 53 -13.47 -20.14 -24.01
N LYS A 54 -12.65 -20.65 -24.95
CA LYS A 54 -11.56 -21.57 -24.58
C LYS A 54 -10.34 -20.80 -24.07
N GLU A 55 -9.94 -19.79 -24.85
CA GLU A 55 -8.86 -18.87 -24.55
C GLU A 55 -9.04 -17.59 -25.37
N ALA A 56 -8.43 -16.49 -24.91
CA ALA A 56 -8.26 -15.26 -25.68
C ALA A 56 -6.77 -14.91 -25.75
N ASN A 57 -6.28 -14.63 -26.96
CA ASN A 57 -4.88 -14.27 -27.23
C ASN A 57 -4.85 -12.86 -27.83
N ILE A 58 -4.19 -11.93 -27.14
CA ILE A 58 -4.04 -10.53 -27.57
C ILE A 58 -2.54 -10.29 -27.79
N GLN A 59 -2.17 -9.86 -28.99
CA GLN A 59 -0.76 -9.67 -29.35
C GLN A 59 -0.10 -8.56 -28.54
N THR A 60 -0.73 -7.38 -28.49
CA THR A 60 -0.21 -6.23 -27.74
C THR A 60 -1.39 -5.42 -27.20
N LEU A 61 -1.39 -5.15 -25.90
CA LEU A 61 -2.18 -4.10 -25.27
C LEU A 61 -1.28 -2.90 -25.01
N TYR A 62 -1.75 -1.69 -25.28
CA TYR A 62 -0.94 -0.51 -25.10
C TYR A 62 -1.73 0.71 -24.65
N TRP A 63 -1.02 1.64 -24.02
CA TRP A 63 -1.48 2.99 -23.72
C TRP A 63 -0.35 3.98 -24.03
N THR A 64 -0.70 5.13 -24.60
CA THR A 64 0.24 6.18 -25.01
C THR A 64 -0.03 7.48 -24.26
N ASP A 65 1.03 8.10 -23.73
CA ASP A 65 1.05 9.44 -23.17
C ASP A 65 1.85 10.41 -24.06
N GLN A 66 1.51 11.70 -24.02
CA GLN A 66 2.27 12.80 -24.59
C GLN A 66 3.17 13.43 -23.51
N ALA A 67 4.28 12.76 -23.19
CA ALA A 67 5.18 13.17 -22.12
C ALA A 67 6.16 14.29 -22.54
N GLY A 68 6.62 15.09 -21.58
CA GLY A 68 7.76 15.99 -21.81
C GLY A 68 9.07 15.21 -21.80
N ARG A 69 9.80 15.28 -22.92
CA ARG A 69 11.01 14.46 -23.12
C ARG A 69 12.26 15.33 -23.15
N ALA A 70 13.21 14.97 -22.31
CA ALA A 70 14.42 15.77 -22.07
C ALA A 70 15.47 15.68 -23.19
N GLU A 71 15.41 14.67 -24.03
CA GLU A 71 16.54 14.32 -24.90
C GLU A 71 16.32 14.76 -26.34
N THR A 72 17.39 15.05 -27.06
CA THR A 72 17.32 15.57 -28.44
C THR A 72 16.95 14.49 -29.45
N ASP A 73 17.14 13.21 -29.11
CA ASP A 73 16.73 12.06 -29.91
C ASP A 73 15.22 11.78 -29.85
N ALA A 74 14.49 12.44 -28.94
CA ALA A 74 13.05 12.34 -28.83
C ALA A 74 12.37 13.22 -29.91
N THR A 75 12.03 12.61 -31.04
CA THR A 75 11.38 13.29 -32.18
C THR A 75 9.87 13.47 -32.02
N SER A 76 9.26 12.77 -31.04
CA SER A 76 7.83 12.82 -30.71
C SER A 76 7.63 12.88 -29.19
N GLN A 77 6.51 13.46 -28.73
CA GLN A 77 6.11 13.43 -27.31
C GLN A 77 5.47 12.10 -26.90
N ALA A 78 5.10 11.25 -27.86
CA ALA A 78 4.43 9.98 -27.58
C ALA A 78 5.37 8.96 -26.92
N LEU A 79 5.06 8.56 -25.70
CA LEU A 79 5.62 7.40 -25.00
C LEU A 79 4.53 6.34 -24.85
N THR A 80 4.85 5.08 -25.14
CA THR A 80 3.87 4.00 -25.14
C THR A 80 4.27 2.90 -24.18
N ALA A 81 3.41 2.58 -23.22
CA ALA A 81 3.52 1.37 -22.41
C ALA A 81 2.87 0.22 -23.17
N THR A 82 3.59 -0.89 -23.33
CA THR A 82 3.12 -2.08 -24.07
C THR A 82 3.17 -3.33 -23.19
N ALA A 83 2.10 -4.11 -23.25
CA ALA A 83 1.98 -5.45 -22.72
C ALA A 83 1.86 -6.43 -23.89
N ASP A 84 2.91 -7.19 -24.14
CA ASP A 84 3.01 -8.10 -25.28
C ASP A 84 2.65 -9.54 -24.90
N THR A 85 2.00 -10.23 -25.84
CA THR A 85 1.54 -11.62 -25.74
C THR A 85 0.69 -11.85 -24.49
N VAL A 86 -0.46 -11.20 -24.46
CA VAL A 86 -1.44 -11.37 -23.39
C VAL A 86 -2.30 -12.58 -23.70
N LYS A 87 -2.37 -13.54 -22.77
CA LYS A 87 -3.21 -14.73 -22.88
C LYS A 87 -4.17 -14.79 -21.72
N ILE A 88 -5.42 -15.12 -21.99
CA ILE A 88 -6.47 -15.35 -20.99
C ILE A 88 -6.99 -16.77 -21.19
N GLN A 89 -6.88 -17.59 -20.15
CA GLN A 89 -7.22 -19.00 -20.18
C GLN A 89 -8.00 -19.38 -18.92
N GLN A 90 -8.53 -20.60 -18.89
CA GLN A 90 -9.12 -21.18 -17.69
C GLN A 90 -8.12 -21.16 -16.53
N SER A 91 -8.57 -20.73 -15.34
CA SER A 91 -7.74 -20.78 -14.13
C SER A 91 -7.40 -22.22 -13.78
N ASN A 92 -6.13 -22.51 -13.50
CA ASN A 92 -5.70 -23.81 -12.96
C ASN A 92 -6.19 -24.08 -11.52
N THR A 93 -6.93 -23.14 -10.91
CA THR A 93 -7.60 -23.33 -9.61
C THR A 93 -9.08 -23.67 -9.74
N SER A 94 -9.64 -23.70 -10.95
CA SER A 94 -11.05 -24.00 -11.22
C SER A 94 -11.22 -24.96 -12.40
N THR A 95 -12.22 -25.83 -12.32
CA THR A 95 -12.66 -26.69 -13.44
C THR A 95 -13.66 -26.00 -14.35
N ASP A 96 -14.15 -24.82 -13.98
CA ASP A 96 -15.14 -24.09 -14.79
C ASP A 96 -14.49 -23.52 -16.06
N PRO A 97 -15.17 -23.61 -17.21
CA PRO A 97 -14.68 -22.98 -18.44
C PRO A 97 -14.64 -21.46 -18.29
N LEU A 98 -13.85 -20.79 -19.14
CA LEU A 98 -13.80 -19.33 -19.17
C LEU A 98 -15.15 -18.79 -19.66
N LYS A 99 -15.89 -18.11 -18.79
CA LYS A 99 -17.27 -17.68 -19.00
C LYS A 99 -17.46 -16.24 -18.52
N ALA A 100 -18.15 -15.44 -19.31
CA ALA A 100 -18.63 -14.12 -18.94
C ALA A 100 -20.17 -14.12 -18.99
N ASN A 101 -20.81 -13.71 -17.91
CA ASN A 101 -22.26 -13.53 -17.81
C ASN A 101 -22.55 -12.05 -17.56
N VAL A 102 -23.29 -11.41 -18.46
CA VAL A 102 -23.63 -9.98 -18.41
C VAL A 102 -25.14 -9.84 -18.43
N LYS A 103 -25.72 -9.31 -17.36
CA LYS A 103 -27.14 -9.01 -17.25
C LYS A 103 -27.33 -7.49 -17.22
N LEU A 104 -28.15 -6.99 -18.12
CA LEU A 104 -28.52 -5.58 -18.21
C LEU A 104 -30.03 -5.47 -18.14
N ASN A 105 -30.55 -4.88 -17.08
CA ASN A 105 -31.97 -4.58 -16.94
C ASN A 105 -32.16 -3.07 -16.93
N MET A 106 -33.19 -2.59 -17.64
CA MET A 106 -33.60 -1.20 -17.61
C MET A 106 -35.03 -1.15 -17.10
N GLY A 107 -35.35 -0.17 -16.26
CA GLY A 107 -36.68 -0.05 -15.68
C GLY A 107 -36.99 1.38 -15.28
N THR A 108 -38.25 1.66 -14.94
CA THR A 108 -38.67 2.99 -14.53
C THR A 108 -39.13 2.99 -13.08
N VAL A 109 -38.60 3.91 -12.27
CA VAL A 109 -39.05 4.17 -10.89
C VAL A 109 -39.43 5.64 -10.81
N SER A 110 -40.67 5.95 -10.43
CA SER A 110 -41.18 7.32 -10.29
C SER A 110 -40.95 8.21 -11.53
N GLY A 111 -41.11 7.65 -12.74
CA GLY A 111 -40.91 8.36 -14.01
C GLY A 111 -39.45 8.57 -14.43
N LYS A 112 -38.48 8.05 -13.67
CA LYS A 112 -37.04 8.08 -13.98
C LYS A 112 -36.59 6.70 -14.47
N THR A 113 -35.80 6.64 -15.53
CA THR A 113 -35.23 5.38 -16.05
C THR A 113 -33.98 5.02 -15.27
N GLY A 114 -33.94 3.85 -14.65
CA GLY A 114 -32.78 3.28 -13.97
C GLY A 114 -32.11 2.16 -14.78
N VAL A 115 -30.86 1.86 -14.42
CA VAL A 115 -30.08 0.77 -15.01
C VAL A 115 -29.66 -0.21 -13.90
N ASN A 116 -29.78 -1.50 -14.15
CA ASN A 116 -29.15 -2.55 -13.35
C ASN A 116 -28.24 -3.40 -14.24
N LEU A 117 -26.93 -3.26 -14.06
CA LEU A 117 -25.89 -4.00 -14.77
C LEU A 117 -25.20 -4.95 -13.79
N ASP A 118 -25.26 -6.25 -14.06
CA ASP A 118 -24.54 -7.28 -13.32
C ASP A 118 -23.62 -8.04 -14.29
N VAL A 119 -22.32 -7.99 -14.05
CA VAL A 119 -21.29 -8.72 -14.80
C VAL A 119 -20.66 -9.74 -13.86
N SER A 120 -20.53 -10.99 -14.29
CA SER A 120 -19.80 -12.05 -13.59
C SER A 120 -18.86 -12.77 -14.55
N LEU A 121 -17.58 -12.81 -14.19
CA LEU A 121 -16.54 -13.50 -14.93
C LEU A 121 -16.11 -14.74 -14.13
N SER A 122 -16.00 -15.89 -14.79
CA SER A 122 -15.50 -17.12 -14.17
C SER A 122 -14.00 -17.01 -13.84
N PRO A 123 -13.46 -17.92 -13.00
CA PRO A 123 -12.05 -17.89 -12.62
C PRO A 123 -11.13 -18.02 -13.85
N MET A 124 -10.14 -17.15 -13.98
CA MET A 124 -9.25 -17.08 -15.14
C MET A 124 -7.77 -17.02 -14.74
N LEU A 125 -6.91 -17.43 -15.67
CA LEU A 125 -5.48 -17.16 -15.67
C LEU A 125 -5.17 -16.21 -16.83
N LEU A 126 -4.77 -14.99 -16.50
CA LEU A 126 -4.23 -14.01 -17.43
C LEU A 126 -2.69 -14.01 -17.31
N THR A 127 -1.97 -14.09 -18.42
CA THR A 127 -0.50 -13.98 -18.46
C THR A 127 -0.06 -12.94 -19.47
N VAL A 128 1.02 -12.23 -19.17
CA VAL A 128 1.69 -11.24 -20.04
C VAL A 128 3.17 -11.59 -20.09
N ASP A 129 3.70 -11.82 -21.30
CA ASP A 129 5.09 -12.24 -21.47
C ASP A 129 6.08 -11.08 -21.28
N SER A 130 5.65 -9.85 -21.59
CA SER A 130 6.53 -8.69 -21.50
C SER A 130 5.73 -7.41 -21.28
N PHE A 131 6.07 -6.68 -20.22
CA PHE A 131 5.65 -5.30 -20.02
C PHE A 131 6.85 -4.35 -20.16
N ARG A 132 6.74 -3.31 -21.01
CA ARG A 132 7.82 -2.35 -21.31
C ARG A 132 7.27 -1.00 -21.75
N VAL A 133 8.14 0.01 -21.74
CA VAL A 133 7.84 1.35 -22.26
C VAL A 133 8.76 1.64 -23.46
N CYS A 134 8.19 2.18 -24.53
CA CYS A 134 8.87 2.41 -25.80
C CYS A 134 8.59 3.83 -26.34
N ASP A 135 9.47 4.29 -27.23
CA ASP A 135 9.20 5.42 -28.13
C ASP A 135 8.04 5.08 -29.10
N SER A 136 7.46 6.08 -29.76
CA SER A 136 6.25 5.95 -30.59
C SER A 136 6.33 4.89 -31.72
N ASP A 137 5.19 4.22 -31.98
CA ASP A 137 4.88 3.18 -33.00
C ASP A 137 5.74 1.88 -32.94
N PRO A 138 5.11 0.67 -32.88
CA PRO A 138 5.79 -0.64 -32.85
C PRO A 138 6.74 -0.94 -34.04
N SER A 139 6.79 -0.09 -35.06
CA SER A 139 7.56 -0.30 -36.30
C SER A 139 9.00 0.26 -36.32
N GLY A 140 9.52 0.89 -35.27
CA GLY A 140 10.93 1.35 -35.29
C GLY A 140 11.56 1.93 -34.01
N ALA A 141 10.94 1.78 -32.85
CA ALA A 141 11.25 2.57 -31.65
C ALA A 141 12.19 1.91 -30.62
N ARG A 142 13.04 2.73 -29.97
CA ARG A 142 13.80 2.37 -28.77
C ARG A 142 12.84 1.95 -27.64
N CYS A 143 13.11 0.83 -26.98
CA CYS A 143 12.36 0.38 -25.81
C CYS A 143 13.28 0.24 -24.59
N SER A 144 12.71 0.46 -23.40
CA SER A 144 13.37 0.06 -22.16
C SER A 144 13.47 -1.46 -22.05
N ALA A 145 14.35 -1.94 -21.17
CA ALA A 145 14.34 -3.34 -20.77
C ALA A 145 12.95 -3.71 -20.20
N LYS A 146 12.62 -5.01 -20.28
CA LYS A 146 11.35 -5.53 -19.79
C LYS A 146 11.28 -5.36 -18.27
N ILE A 147 10.12 -4.96 -17.76
CA ILE A 147 9.84 -4.91 -16.31
C ILE A 147 9.77 -6.34 -15.75
N GLY A 148 9.21 -7.26 -16.51
CA GLY A 148 9.07 -8.68 -16.15
C GLY A 148 7.91 -9.33 -16.89
N THR A 149 7.62 -10.58 -16.52
CA THR A 149 6.35 -11.24 -16.85
C THR A 149 5.30 -10.87 -15.81
N LEU A 150 4.03 -10.80 -16.20
CA LEU A 150 2.92 -10.57 -15.28
C LEU A 150 1.91 -11.71 -15.39
N ALA A 151 1.26 -12.05 -14.28
CA ALA A 151 0.08 -12.91 -14.35
C ALA A 151 -0.95 -12.53 -13.30
N VAL A 152 -2.22 -12.82 -13.60
CA VAL A 152 -3.34 -12.73 -12.66
C VAL A 152 -4.09 -14.05 -12.71
N GLN A 153 -4.23 -14.70 -11.56
CA GLN A 153 -4.96 -15.95 -11.39
C GLN A 153 -6.08 -15.72 -10.38
N THR A 154 -7.32 -15.91 -10.78
CA THR A 154 -8.46 -15.84 -9.84
C THR A 154 -8.90 -17.24 -9.43
N ALA A 155 -9.33 -17.38 -8.16
CA ALA A 155 -9.86 -18.62 -7.60
C ALA A 155 -11.40 -18.61 -7.43
N SER A 156 -12.01 -17.45 -7.58
CA SER A 156 -13.46 -17.23 -7.50
C SER A 156 -13.91 -16.31 -8.62
N ASN A 157 -15.22 -16.29 -8.88
CA ASN A 157 -15.79 -15.39 -9.88
C ASN A 157 -15.50 -13.94 -9.51
N THR A 158 -15.19 -13.14 -10.52
CA THR A 158 -15.10 -11.67 -10.40
C THR A 158 -16.44 -11.07 -10.77
N SER A 159 -17.00 -10.18 -9.93
CA SER A 159 -18.30 -9.55 -10.19
C SER A 159 -18.24 -8.02 -10.22
N ILE A 160 -19.03 -7.41 -11.09
CA ILE A 160 -19.29 -5.96 -11.14
C ILE A 160 -20.81 -5.77 -11.15
N GLY A 161 -21.34 -5.04 -10.18
CA GLY A 161 -22.76 -4.69 -10.08
C GLY A 161 -22.95 -3.18 -10.05
N LEU A 162 -23.82 -2.65 -10.89
CA LEU A 162 -24.20 -1.23 -10.89
C LEU A 162 -25.72 -1.12 -10.96
N LYS A 163 -26.31 -0.45 -9.97
CA LYS A 163 -27.73 -0.15 -9.96
C LYS A 163 -27.98 1.33 -9.76
N THR A 164 -28.74 1.94 -10.66
CA THR A 164 -29.11 3.36 -10.61
C THR A 164 -30.62 3.51 -10.77
N THR A 165 -31.16 4.62 -10.29
CA THR A 165 -32.60 4.94 -10.40
C THR A 165 -32.88 6.08 -11.37
N ASN A 166 -31.85 6.81 -11.82
CA ASN A 166 -31.98 7.96 -12.70
C ASN A 166 -30.79 8.10 -13.65
N GLY A 167 -30.88 7.46 -14.82
CA GLY A 167 -29.82 7.38 -15.81
C GLY A 167 -28.63 6.52 -15.35
N LEU A 168 -27.58 6.48 -16.18
CA LEU A 168 -26.33 5.79 -15.83
C LEU A 168 -25.50 6.58 -14.82
N LEU A 169 -25.55 7.92 -14.91
CA LEU A 169 -24.79 8.87 -14.11
C LEU A 169 -25.74 9.95 -13.59
N GLY A 170 -25.64 10.27 -12.30
CA GLY A 170 -26.51 11.21 -11.62
C GLY A 170 -25.89 11.78 -10.36
N LYS A 171 -25.96 13.11 -10.22
CA LYS A 171 -25.52 13.83 -9.01
C LYS A 171 -26.61 13.98 -7.94
N ASN A 172 -27.87 13.69 -8.31
CA ASN A 172 -29.05 14.00 -7.50
C ASN A 172 -29.70 12.75 -6.88
N ASP A 173 -29.43 11.57 -7.42
CA ASP A 173 -30.05 10.32 -6.99
C ASP A 173 -28.95 9.30 -6.70
N GLN A 174 -29.11 8.54 -5.61
CA GLN A 174 -28.16 7.50 -5.23
C GLN A 174 -28.23 6.30 -6.19
N GLY A 175 -27.09 5.66 -6.38
CA GLY A 175 -26.92 4.34 -6.97
C GLY A 175 -26.05 3.45 -6.10
N THR A 176 -26.06 2.16 -6.39
CA THR A 176 -25.22 1.17 -5.73
C THR A 176 -24.16 0.64 -6.69
N LEU A 177 -22.92 0.55 -6.21
CA LEU A 177 -21.79 -0.02 -6.93
C LEU A 177 -21.22 -1.19 -6.12
N ALA A 178 -21.15 -2.37 -6.71
CA ALA A 178 -20.53 -3.55 -6.16
C ALA A 178 -19.35 -3.96 -7.04
N LEU A 179 -18.17 -4.09 -6.45
CA LEU A 179 -16.96 -4.57 -7.11
C LEU A 179 -16.42 -5.74 -6.28
N GLY A 180 -16.42 -6.92 -6.88
CA GLY A 180 -16.09 -8.18 -6.20
C GLY A 180 -14.90 -8.87 -6.85
N LEU A 181 -13.69 -8.33 -6.65
CA LEU A 181 -12.47 -9.07 -6.95
C LEU A 181 -12.02 -9.79 -5.67
N GLN A 182 -12.11 -11.11 -5.67
CA GLN A 182 -11.90 -11.93 -4.49
C GLN A 182 -10.82 -12.98 -4.77
N ASN A 183 -9.89 -13.13 -3.82
CA ASN A 183 -8.85 -14.14 -3.80
C ASN A 183 -8.02 -14.23 -5.09
N ALA A 184 -7.63 -13.09 -5.66
CA ALA A 184 -6.80 -13.06 -6.85
C ALA A 184 -5.31 -13.16 -6.50
N ASN A 185 -4.57 -14.03 -7.18
CA ASN A 185 -3.11 -14.08 -7.10
C ASN A 185 -2.52 -13.28 -8.26
N ILE A 186 -1.71 -12.26 -7.97
CA ILE A 186 -1.05 -11.43 -8.97
C ILE A 186 0.46 -11.67 -8.89
N TYR A 187 1.10 -11.93 -10.03
CA TYR A 187 2.52 -12.32 -10.10
C TYR A 187 3.30 -11.29 -10.91
N LEU A 188 4.50 -10.96 -10.42
CA LEU A 188 5.55 -10.31 -11.19
C LEU A 188 6.76 -11.25 -11.23
N GLY A 189 7.16 -11.67 -12.44
CA GLY A 189 8.26 -12.59 -12.67
C GLY A 189 9.53 -11.92 -13.21
N GLN A 190 10.68 -12.27 -12.63
CA GLN A 190 12.01 -11.83 -13.05
C GLN A 190 12.94 -13.01 -13.25
N THR A 191 13.49 -13.16 -14.45
CA THR A 191 14.43 -14.23 -14.78
C THR A 191 15.87 -13.81 -14.46
N SER A 192 16.56 -14.63 -13.68
CA SER A 192 17.96 -14.43 -13.30
C SER A 192 18.94 -14.94 -14.35
N ALA A 193 20.22 -14.58 -14.21
CA ALA A 193 21.30 -15.02 -15.11
C ALA A 193 21.47 -16.55 -15.20
N ILE A 194 21.01 -17.30 -14.19
CA ILE A 194 21.03 -18.77 -14.17
C ILE A 194 19.73 -19.40 -14.72
N ASN A 195 18.95 -18.63 -15.49
CA ASN A 195 17.68 -19.04 -16.09
C ASN A 195 16.63 -19.54 -15.08
N GLN A 196 16.63 -18.95 -13.88
CA GLN A 196 15.59 -19.20 -12.87
C GLN A 196 14.65 -18.01 -12.80
N LEU A 197 13.35 -18.29 -12.87
CA LEU A 197 12.26 -17.34 -12.67
C LEU A 197 11.99 -17.16 -11.17
N ASN A 198 12.18 -15.93 -10.70
CA ASN A 198 11.83 -15.50 -9.36
C ASN A 198 10.52 -14.71 -9.42
N GLN A 199 9.67 -14.83 -8.41
CA GLN A 199 8.34 -14.21 -8.41
C GLN A 199 8.08 -13.40 -7.14
N LEU A 200 7.60 -12.18 -7.34
CA LEU A 200 6.83 -11.42 -6.35
C LEU A 200 5.35 -11.75 -6.55
N ILE A 201 4.65 -12.07 -5.48
CA ILE A 201 3.26 -12.54 -5.56
C ILE A 201 2.40 -11.73 -4.59
N LEU A 202 1.33 -11.11 -5.08
CA LEU A 202 0.22 -10.67 -4.25
C LEU A 202 -0.77 -11.83 -4.17
N LYS A 203 -0.74 -12.60 -3.07
CA LYS A 203 -1.68 -13.69 -2.83
C LYS A 203 -3.02 -13.14 -2.36
N ASN A 204 -4.12 -13.81 -2.67
CA ASN A 204 -5.44 -13.51 -2.14
C ASN A 204 -5.78 -12.00 -2.16
N PHE A 205 -5.42 -11.31 -3.24
CA PHE A 205 -5.78 -9.91 -3.42
C PHE A 205 -7.30 -9.80 -3.41
N ASN A 206 -7.81 -9.00 -2.47
CA ASN A 206 -9.22 -8.72 -2.33
C ASN A 206 -9.45 -7.24 -2.56
N PHE A 207 -10.46 -6.95 -3.36
CA PHE A 207 -11.15 -5.68 -3.40
C PHE A 207 -12.65 -6.00 -3.47
N ASN A 208 -13.22 -6.28 -2.30
CA ASN A 208 -14.62 -6.63 -2.12
C ASN A 208 -15.38 -5.44 -1.56
N PHE A 209 -15.80 -4.58 -2.49
CA PHE A 209 -16.26 -3.23 -2.25
C PHE A 209 -17.74 -3.11 -2.61
N ASN A 210 -18.56 -2.61 -1.68
CA ASN A 210 -19.96 -2.29 -1.92
C ASN A 210 -20.23 -0.86 -1.49
N ALA A 211 -20.73 -0.01 -2.36
CA ALA A 211 -21.04 1.38 -2.04
C ALA A 211 -22.46 1.76 -2.41
N ASN A 212 -23.02 2.66 -1.61
CA ASN A 212 -24.23 3.41 -1.91
C ASN A 212 -23.87 4.89 -1.92
N GLY A 213 -24.11 5.56 -3.04
CA GLY A 213 -23.70 6.95 -3.23
C GLY A 213 -24.05 7.49 -4.61
N PHE A 214 -23.32 8.51 -5.05
CA PHE A 214 -23.55 9.28 -6.26
C PHE A 214 -22.38 9.07 -7.24
N MET A 215 -22.69 8.99 -8.54
CA MET A 215 -21.72 8.76 -9.61
C MET A 215 -22.01 9.71 -10.77
N PHE A 216 -21.07 10.59 -11.11
CA PHE A 216 -21.27 11.63 -12.14
C PHE A 216 -19.95 12.10 -12.78
N ILE A 217 -20.08 12.84 -13.88
CA ILE A 217 -18.96 13.58 -14.50
C ILE A 217 -19.04 15.05 -14.08
N ASP A 218 -17.91 15.59 -13.67
CA ASP A 218 -17.71 17.01 -13.39
C ASP A 218 -16.62 17.58 -14.32
N ALA A 219 -16.73 18.84 -14.69
CA ALA A 219 -15.80 19.48 -15.63
C ALA A 219 -14.40 19.67 -15.05
N ALA A 220 -14.27 19.95 -13.76
CA ALA A 220 -12.99 20.11 -13.08
C ALA A 220 -12.54 18.80 -12.44
N GLU A 221 -13.50 18.05 -11.89
CA GLU A 221 -13.19 16.86 -11.12
C GLU A 221 -13.10 15.57 -11.95
N GLY A 222 -13.61 15.56 -13.18
CA GLY A 222 -13.65 14.37 -14.03
C GLY A 222 -14.72 13.39 -13.57
N PHE A 223 -14.45 12.09 -13.67
CA PHE A 223 -15.35 11.06 -13.16
C PHE A 223 -15.27 11.00 -11.64
N LYS A 224 -16.42 11.15 -10.97
CA LYS A 224 -16.50 11.23 -9.52
C LYS A 224 -17.51 10.24 -8.96
N LEU A 225 -17.07 9.51 -7.94
CA LEU A 225 -17.90 8.73 -7.02
C LEU A 225 -17.85 9.42 -5.66
N GLN A 226 -18.99 9.57 -4.98
CA GLN A 226 -19.02 10.06 -3.61
C GLN A 226 -20.18 9.48 -2.82
N THR A 227 -20.03 9.29 -1.51
CA THR A 227 -21.08 8.69 -0.69
C THR A 227 -22.24 9.64 -0.40
N ASN A 228 -21.96 10.94 -0.25
CA ASN A 228 -22.95 11.91 0.22
C ASN A 228 -23.44 12.83 -0.89
N SER A 229 -24.64 13.38 -0.73
CA SER A 229 -25.17 14.37 -1.68
C SER A 229 -24.45 15.71 -1.54
N GLY A 230 -24.04 16.29 -2.66
CA GLY A 230 -23.39 17.61 -2.69
C GLY A 230 -22.15 17.69 -1.79
N SER A 231 -22.11 18.71 -0.93
CA SER A 231 -21.03 18.97 0.04
C SER A 231 -21.34 18.48 1.46
N ASN A 232 -22.40 17.69 1.64
CA ASN A 232 -22.80 17.20 2.96
C ASN A 232 -21.73 16.27 3.57
N ILE A 233 -21.52 16.42 4.87
CA ILE A 233 -20.63 15.56 5.67
C ILE A 233 -21.50 14.88 6.73
N ALA A 234 -21.55 13.55 6.69
CA ALA A 234 -22.16 12.76 7.76
C ALA A 234 -21.29 12.91 9.01
N GLY A 235 -21.86 13.32 10.14
CA GLY A 235 -21.28 13.18 11.47
C GLY A 235 -21.58 11.79 12.07
N SER A 236 -21.15 11.57 13.32
CA SER A 236 -21.25 10.28 14.02
C SER A 236 -22.66 9.91 14.51
N THR A 237 -23.60 10.86 14.49
CA THR A 237 -24.98 10.68 14.94
C THR A 237 -25.97 10.55 13.79
N GLN A 238 -25.54 10.80 12.54
CA GLN A 238 -26.36 10.53 11.36
C GLN A 238 -26.41 9.04 11.05
N THR A 239 -27.51 8.61 10.44
CA THR A 239 -27.72 7.27 9.90
C THR A 239 -27.73 7.32 8.37
N PRO A 240 -27.43 6.21 7.67
CA PRO A 240 -27.54 6.15 6.23
C PRO A 240 -28.96 6.50 5.74
N ASP A 241 -29.06 7.35 4.75
CA ASP A 241 -30.31 7.77 4.11
C ASP A 241 -30.06 8.23 2.66
N ALA A 242 -31.05 8.87 2.03
CA ALA A 242 -30.92 9.39 0.66
C ALA A 242 -29.87 10.51 0.50
N THR A 243 -29.42 11.13 1.60
CA THR A 243 -28.38 12.18 1.64
C THR A 243 -27.02 11.61 2.00
N TYR A 244 -26.97 10.67 2.95
CA TYR A 244 -25.75 10.10 3.53
C TYR A 244 -25.59 8.63 3.12
N GLY A 245 -24.73 8.38 2.13
CA GLY A 245 -24.35 7.03 1.72
C GLY A 245 -23.14 6.50 2.49
N TYR A 246 -22.60 5.37 2.01
CA TYR A 246 -21.47 4.68 2.63
C TYR A 246 -20.76 3.77 1.63
N ALA A 247 -19.57 3.28 2.01
CA ALA A 247 -18.84 2.24 1.31
C ALA A 247 -18.36 1.17 2.28
N ASP A 248 -18.61 -0.10 2.00
CA ASP A 248 -18.27 -1.25 2.82
C ASP A 248 -17.16 -2.07 2.16
N LEU A 249 -16.11 -2.37 2.93
CA LEU A 249 -15.12 -3.39 2.61
C LEU A 249 -15.45 -4.67 3.37
N SER A 250 -16.17 -5.58 2.71
CA SER A 250 -16.66 -6.81 3.33
C SER A 250 -15.59 -7.90 3.30
N ARG A 251 -15.37 -8.57 4.44
CA ARG A 251 -14.38 -9.66 4.53
C ARG A 251 -14.68 -10.77 3.51
N VAL A 252 -13.63 -11.42 3.03
CA VAL A 252 -13.69 -12.48 2.02
C VAL A 252 -13.21 -13.79 2.62
N VAL A 253 -13.94 -14.88 2.43
CA VAL A 253 -13.53 -16.21 2.93
C VAL A 253 -12.20 -16.61 2.27
N ASP A 254 -11.22 -17.04 3.08
CA ASP A 254 -9.96 -17.56 2.56
C ASP A 254 -10.23 -18.87 1.81
N PRO A 255 -9.72 -19.04 0.57
CA PRO A 255 -9.98 -20.23 -0.23
C PRO A 255 -9.52 -21.54 0.45
N ALA A 256 -8.50 -21.48 1.31
CA ALA A 256 -8.05 -22.63 2.09
C ALA A 256 -9.13 -23.14 3.07
N SER A 257 -9.99 -22.25 3.58
CA SER A 257 -11.05 -22.56 4.55
C SER A 257 -12.03 -23.62 4.07
N THR A 258 -12.21 -23.72 2.75
CA THR A 258 -13.16 -24.64 2.10
C THR A 258 -12.55 -26.01 1.80
N LYS A 259 -11.26 -26.20 2.06
CA LYS A 259 -10.54 -27.43 1.72
C LYS A 259 -10.66 -28.45 2.86
N SER A 260 -10.82 -29.71 2.47
CA SER A 260 -10.91 -30.82 3.43
C SER A 260 -9.66 -30.90 4.31
N GLY A 261 -9.87 -31.05 5.62
CA GLY A 261 -8.79 -31.15 6.61
C GLY A 261 -8.14 -29.81 6.99
N PHE A 262 -8.61 -28.69 6.46
CA PHE A 262 -8.09 -27.38 6.82
C PHE A 262 -8.59 -26.94 8.21
N MET A 263 -7.70 -26.32 8.99
CA MET A 263 -8.03 -25.79 10.32
C MET A 263 -8.64 -24.39 10.19
N ASN A 264 -9.96 -24.30 10.37
CA ASN A 264 -10.73 -23.04 10.38
C ASN A 264 -10.67 -22.32 11.74
N THR A 265 -9.47 -22.29 12.30
CA THR A 265 -9.07 -21.52 13.48
C THR A 265 -8.43 -20.21 13.02
N GLY A 266 -8.61 -19.14 13.79
CA GLY A 266 -8.10 -17.80 13.46
C GLY A 266 -8.96 -16.69 14.06
N SER A 267 -8.44 -15.47 14.11
CA SER A 267 -9.13 -14.34 14.77
C SER A 267 -10.44 -13.91 14.08
N TYR A 268 -10.60 -14.26 12.81
CA TYR A 268 -11.80 -14.00 12.00
C TYR A 268 -12.44 -15.31 11.51
N GLY A 269 -12.26 -16.37 12.29
CA GLY A 269 -12.88 -17.68 12.05
C GLY A 269 -14.14 -17.87 12.88
N ASN A 270 -15.08 -18.65 12.36
CA ASN A 270 -16.30 -19.06 13.08
C ASN A 270 -16.32 -20.58 13.38
N GLY A 271 -15.18 -21.26 13.25
CA GLY A 271 -15.03 -22.71 13.37
C GLY A 271 -15.34 -23.50 12.10
N THR A 272 -16.03 -22.89 11.13
CA THR A 272 -16.32 -23.50 9.81
C THR A 272 -15.58 -22.83 8.66
N THR A 273 -15.36 -21.52 8.74
CA THR A 273 -14.62 -20.73 7.76
C THR A 273 -13.78 -19.67 8.46
N THR A 274 -12.65 -19.30 7.85
CA THR A 274 -11.83 -18.14 8.23
C THR A 274 -11.78 -17.14 7.08
N SER A 275 -11.76 -15.84 7.41
CA SER A 275 -11.81 -14.76 6.41
C SER A 275 -10.58 -13.85 6.40
N ASN A 276 -10.26 -13.35 5.21
CA ASN A 276 -9.32 -12.26 4.97
C ASN A 276 -10.05 -10.92 4.87
N ALA A 277 -9.29 -9.84 4.97
CA ALA A 277 -9.83 -8.49 4.87
C ALA A 277 -10.49 -8.23 3.51
N GLY A 278 -11.46 -7.31 3.47
CA GLY A 278 -12.19 -6.95 2.24
C GLY A 278 -11.33 -6.21 1.21
N LEU A 279 -10.43 -5.34 1.69
CA LEU A 279 -9.22 -4.95 0.97
C LEU A 279 -8.05 -5.73 1.56
N ASN A 280 -7.39 -6.58 0.76
CA ASN A 280 -6.29 -7.42 1.23
C ASN A 280 -5.10 -7.35 0.28
N LEU A 281 -3.93 -7.00 0.81
CA LEU A 281 -2.65 -7.02 0.10
C LEU A 281 -1.71 -7.97 0.85
N GLU A 282 -1.44 -9.14 0.29
CA GLU A 282 -0.60 -10.16 0.92
C GLU A 282 0.59 -10.49 0.01
N ILE A 283 1.77 -9.99 0.39
CA ILE A 283 2.98 -10.13 -0.40
C ILE A 283 3.71 -11.41 -0.02
N MET A 284 3.99 -12.25 -1.02
CA MET A 284 4.78 -13.47 -0.92
C MET A 284 5.89 -13.48 -1.95
N LEU A 285 6.91 -14.29 -1.70
CA LEU A 285 8.07 -14.47 -2.56
C LEU A 285 8.27 -15.95 -2.86
N ASN A 286 8.57 -16.30 -4.10
CA ASN A 286 8.87 -17.68 -4.45
C ASN A 286 10.34 -18.00 -4.17
N ASN A 287 10.60 -19.02 -3.35
CA ASN A 287 11.94 -19.40 -2.93
C ASN A 287 12.59 -20.51 -3.78
N LYS A 288 11.90 -21.00 -4.83
CA LYS A 288 12.32 -22.22 -5.56
C LYS A 288 12.97 -22.02 -6.93
N GLY A 289 13.24 -20.78 -7.38
CA GLY A 289 13.91 -20.53 -8.66
C GLY A 289 13.29 -21.32 -9.82
N LEU A 290 12.05 -21.00 -10.19
CA LEU A 290 11.24 -21.79 -11.12
C LEU A 290 11.89 -21.89 -12.50
N ASN A 291 11.70 -23.00 -13.20
CA ASN A 291 12.03 -23.06 -14.63
C ASN A 291 11.01 -22.19 -15.41
N PRO A 292 11.45 -21.12 -16.10
CA PRO A 292 10.54 -20.21 -16.82
C PRO A 292 9.68 -20.89 -17.90
N SER A 293 10.12 -22.05 -18.41
CA SER A 293 9.42 -22.82 -19.45
C SER A 293 8.51 -23.91 -18.89
N ALA A 294 8.42 -24.07 -17.57
CA ALA A 294 7.55 -25.09 -16.98
C ALA A 294 6.07 -24.68 -17.05
N THR A 295 5.19 -25.66 -17.26
CA THR A 295 3.73 -25.44 -17.20
C THR A 295 3.22 -25.14 -15.79
N SER A 296 4.05 -25.35 -14.77
CA SER A 296 3.71 -25.19 -13.36
C SER A 296 4.09 -23.82 -12.76
N VAL A 297 4.45 -22.82 -13.59
CA VAL A 297 4.94 -21.51 -13.11
C VAL A 297 3.92 -20.76 -12.23
N TYR A 298 2.62 -21.01 -12.43
CA TYR A 298 1.54 -20.44 -11.62
C TYR A 298 0.80 -21.51 -10.81
N ALA A 299 1.44 -22.64 -10.49
CA ALA A 299 0.83 -23.70 -9.71
C ALA A 299 0.51 -23.25 -8.27
N VAL A 300 -0.63 -23.71 -7.77
CA VAL A 300 -1.03 -23.58 -6.35
C VAL A 300 -1.00 -24.95 -5.68
N ASP A 301 -0.85 -24.96 -4.36
CA ASP A 301 -0.94 -26.17 -3.53
C ASP A 301 -2.40 -26.56 -3.23
N GLN A 302 -2.57 -27.61 -2.41
CA GLN A 302 -3.90 -28.11 -2.02
C GLN A 302 -4.77 -27.09 -1.26
N TYR A 303 -4.18 -26.02 -0.74
CA TYR A 303 -4.84 -24.94 -0.02
C TYR A 303 -4.97 -23.66 -0.86
N ASN A 304 -4.83 -23.77 -2.20
CA ASN A 304 -4.85 -22.64 -3.13
C ASN A 304 -3.77 -21.57 -2.83
N THR A 305 -2.66 -21.96 -2.21
CA THR A 305 -1.50 -21.07 -1.98
C THR A 305 -0.48 -21.27 -3.11
N PRO A 306 0.13 -20.21 -3.67
CA PRO A 306 1.18 -20.36 -4.68
C PRO A 306 2.31 -21.30 -4.23
N SER A 307 2.60 -22.32 -5.02
CA SER A 307 3.48 -23.42 -4.62
C SER A 307 4.91 -22.96 -4.41
N GLY A 308 5.47 -23.24 -3.23
CA GLY A 308 6.83 -22.82 -2.87
C GLY A 308 6.98 -21.35 -2.47
N ALA A 309 5.89 -20.59 -2.41
CA ALA A 309 5.93 -19.21 -1.95
C ALA A 309 6.02 -19.12 -0.42
N LYS A 310 6.75 -18.13 0.08
CA LYS A 310 6.85 -17.76 1.50
C LYS A 310 6.34 -16.36 1.73
N GLY A 311 5.60 -16.16 2.82
CA GLY A 311 4.97 -14.88 3.13
C GLY A 311 5.96 -13.84 3.65
N LEU A 312 5.88 -12.63 3.11
CA LEU A 312 6.66 -11.49 3.54
C LEU A 312 5.84 -10.62 4.51
N ILE A 313 4.74 -10.05 4.04
CA ILE A 313 3.90 -9.13 4.80
C ILE A 313 2.49 -9.05 4.22
N ARG A 314 1.50 -8.90 5.09
CA ARG A 314 0.10 -8.64 4.76
C ARG A 314 -0.33 -7.31 5.37
N VAL A 315 -1.11 -6.55 4.60
CA VAL A 315 -1.90 -5.42 5.10
C VAL A 315 -3.32 -5.52 4.59
N GLY A 316 -4.29 -5.00 5.34
CA GLY A 316 -5.68 -5.04 4.92
C GLY A 316 -6.58 -4.02 5.63
N ALA A 317 -7.78 -3.85 5.08
CA ALA A 317 -8.83 -3.01 5.66
C ALA A 317 -10.19 -3.67 5.47
N SER A 318 -11.08 -3.52 6.46
CA SER A 318 -12.46 -4.01 6.41
C SER A 318 -13.41 -3.05 7.15
N GLY A 319 -14.71 -3.20 6.93
CA GLY A 319 -15.76 -2.43 7.59
C GLY A 319 -16.24 -1.24 6.77
N ARG A 320 -17.15 -0.47 7.37
CA ARG A 320 -17.85 0.65 6.73
C ARG A 320 -17.05 1.94 6.76
N MET A 321 -17.05 2.65 5.65
CA MET A 321 -16.45 3.96 5.45
C MET A 321 -17.52 4.96 5.00
N VAL A 322 -17.33 6.23 5.36
CA VAL A 322 -18.29 7.32 5.08
C VAL A 322 -17.56 8.58 4.66
N ASN A 323 -18.31 9.59 4.19
CA ASN A 323 -17.73 10.83 3.65
C ASN A 323 -16.68 10.55 2.56
N SER A 324 -16.89 9.46 1.81
CA SER A 324 -15.92 8.96 0.88
C SER A 324 -16.12 9.58 -0.49
N SER A 325 -15.02 9.83 -1.20
CA SER A 325 -15.04 10.23 -2.59
C SER A 325 -13.87 9.63 -3.34
N LEU A 326 -14.09 9.23 -4.59
CA LEU A 326 -13.07 8.81 -5.53
C LEU A 326 -13.23 9.62 -6.81
N GLN A 327 -12.13 10.19 -7.27
CA GLN A 327 -12.08 11.10 -8.39
C GLN A 327 -11.05 10.60 -9.41
N PHE A 328 -11.37 10.64 -10.71
CA PHE A 328 -10.45 10.37 -11.81
C PHE A 328 -10.55 11.45 -12.89
N ARG A 329 -9.43 12.03 -13.30
CA ARG A 329 -9.37 13.11 -14.29
C ARG A 329 -8.09 13.05 -15.14
N GLY A 330 -8.16 13.67 -16.32
CA GLY A 330 -6.97 13.97 -17.12
C GLY A 330 -6.21 15.17 -16.55
N VAL A 331 -4.90 15.22 -16.77
CA VAL A 331 -4.01 16.33 -16.40
C VAL A 331 -3.09 16.66 -17.57
N GLN A 332 -2.76 17.93 -17.73
CA GLN A 332 -1.87 18.43 -18.78
C GLN A 332 -1.05 19.62 -18.24
N ASN A 333 0.19 19.75 -18.71
CA ASN A 333 1.08 20.88 -18.46
C ASN A 333 1.21 21.29 -16.97
N ALA A 334 1.42 20.31 -16.09
CA ALA A 334 1.49 20.49 -14.64
C ALA A 334 2.95 20.54 -14.13
N SER A 335 3.77 21.46 -14.65
CA SER A 335 5.21 21.58 -14.30
C SER A 335 5.49 21.81 -12.81
N SER A 336 4.56 22.43 -12.09
CA SER A 336 4.62 22.60 -10.63
C SER A 336 4.52 21.28 -9.85
N LEU A 337 4.12 20.20 -10.51
CA LEU A 337 3.95 18.89 -9.88
C LEU A 337 5.29 18.20 -9.65
N ILE A 338 6.03 17.90 -10.73
CA ILE A 338 7.26 17.09 -10.71
C ILE A 338 8.48 17.77 -11.34
N GLY A 339 8.32 19.00 -11.82
CA GLY A 339 9.38 19.80 -12.43
C GLY A 339 9.51 19.60 -13.95
N SER A 340 10.62 20.09 -14.48
CA SER A 340 10.98 20.02 -15.89
C SER A 340 11.90 18.84 -16.20
N ALA A 341 11.83 18.35 -17.44
CA ALA A 341 12.53 17.18 -17.90
C ALA A 341 14.04 17.45 -17.98
N VAL A 342 14.83 16.62 -17.30
CA VAL A 342 16.29 16.70 -17.22
C VAL A 342 16.90 15.58 -18.05
N ASN A 343 17.86 15.90 -18.91
CA ASN A 343 18.48 14.92 -19.80
C ASN A 343 19.52 14.06 -19.04
N SER A 344 20.07 13.05 -19.71
CA SER A 344 21.02 12.11 -19.10
C SER A 344 22.33 12.79 -18.64
N SER A 345 22.73 13.90 -19.29
CA SER A 345 23.87 14.73 -18.85
C SER A 345 23.57 15.63 -17.64
N GLY A 346 22.31 15.70 -17.18
CA GLY A 346 21.91 16.52 -16.03
C GLY A 346 21.50 17.95 -16.40
N THR A 347 21.24 18.24 -17.67
CA THR A 347 20.78 19.54 -18.15
C THR A 347 19.25 19.58 -18.15
N ASP A 348 18.69 20.60 -17.49
CA ASP A 348 17.26 20.90 -17.53
C ASP A 348 16.86 21.47 -18.90
N THR A 349 15.80 20.94 -19.50
CA THR A 349 15.31 21.35 -20.82
C THR A 349 14.12 22.31 -20.79
N GLY A 350 13.60 22.62 -19.61
CA GLY A 350 12.43 23.50 -19.42
C GLY A 350 11.09 22.89 -19.90
N LYS A 351 11.10 21.67 -20.45
CA LYS A 351 9.89 20.94 -20.86
C LYS A 351 9.21 20.34 -19.64
N ASP A 352 7.91 20.52 -19.48
CA ASP A 352 7.17 19.90 -18.37
C ASP A 352 7.16 18.37 -18.50
N ILE A 353 7.57 17.65 -17.45
CA ILE A 353 7.60 16.18 -17.45
C ILE A 353 6.21 15.59 -17.69
N VAL A 354 5.14 16.18 -17.15
CA VAL A 354 3.77 15.67 -17.35
C VAL A 354 3.37 15.76 -18.83
N GLY A 355 3.75 16.85 -19.49
CA GLY A 355 3.51 17.06 -20.91
C GLY A 355 2.03 17.28 -21.24
N GLY A 356 1.62 16.88 -22.44
CA GLY A 356 0.29 17.11 -22.99
C GLY A 356 -0.81 16.17 -22.47
N SER A 357 -0.45 15.06 -21.83
CA SER A 357 -1.43 14.14 -21.23
C SER A 357 -0.86 13.39 -20.05
N GLY A 358 -1.69 13.21 -19.02
CA GLY A 358 -1.45 12.31 -17.89
C GLY A 358 -2.76 12.07 -17.13
N ILE A 359 -2.74 11.18 -16.15
CA ILE A 359 -3.93 10.80 -15.38
C ILE A 359 -3.73 11.18 -13.92
N ALA A 360 -4.76 11.72 -13.28
CA ALA A 360 -4.78 11.94 -11.84
C ALA A 360 -6.01 11.34 -11.18
N PHE A 361 -5.84 10.92 -9.93
CA PHE A 361 -6.93 10.50 -9.07
C PHE A 361 -6.76 11.05 -7.65
N ARG A 362 -7.87 11.06 -6.91
CA ARG A 362 -7.88 11.36 -5.48
C ARG A 362 -8.94 10.53 -4.80
N MET A 363 -8.58 9.92 -3.68
CA MET A 363 -9.51 9.24 -2.79
C MET A 363 -9.50 9.93 -1.43
N LYS A 364 -10.68 10.16 -0.87
CA LYS A 364 -10.86 10.63 0.50
C LYS A 364 -11.90 9.76 1.19
N THR A 365 -11.73 9.51 2.48
CA THR A 365 -12.72 8.81 3.30
C THR A 365 -12.52 9.04 4.78
N ASP A 366 -13.61 8.95 5.54
CA ASP A 366 -13.59 8.82 6.99
C ASP A 366 -13.90 7.38 7.41
N PHE A 367 -13.29 6.94 8.49
CA PHE A 367 -13.48 5.62 9.07
C PHE A 367 -14.54 5.67 10.17
N THR A 368 -15.46 4.72 10.13
CA THR A 368 -16.43 4.54 11.21
C THR A 368 -15.77 3.86 12.40
N LYS A 369 -16.26 4.18 13.60
CA LYS A 369 -15.80 3.57 14.85
C LYS A 369 -16.96 2.90 15.56
N ASP A 370 -16.66 2.12 16.60
CA ASP A 370 -17.69 1.49 17.43
C ASP A 370 -18.66 2.55 17.98
N GLY A 371 -19.97 2.27 17.88
CA GLY A 371 -21.03 3.17 18.32
C GLY A 371 -21.38 4.31 17.34
N ASP A 372 -20.81 4.33 16.14
CA ASP A 372 -21.19 5.28 15.08
C ASP A 372 -22.57 4.95 14.50
N SER A 373 -23.46 5.94 14.40
CA SER A 373 -24.83 5.74 13.89
C SER A 373 -24.86 5.37 12.40
N MET A 374 -23.79 5.63 11.66
CA MET A 374 -23.64 5.19 10.27
C MET A 374 -23.50 3.66 10.12
N LEU A 375 -23.31 2.93 11.23
CA LEU A 375 -23.23 1.46 11.27
C LEU A 375 -24.59 0.75 11.33
N SER A 376 -25.70 1.49 11.24
CA SER A 376 -27.04 0.86 11.19
C SER A 376 -27.15 -0.17 10.05
N GLY A 377 -27.93 -1.23 10.26
CA GLY A 377 -28.10 -2.30 9.28
C GLY A 377 -27.05 -3.41 9.35
N SER A 378 -26.54 -3.72 10.55
CA SER A 378 -25.57 -4.80 10.81
C SER A 378 -24.22 -4.61 10.12
N ALA A 379 -23.73 -3.37 10.02
CA ALA A 379 -22.43 -3.06 9.44
C ALA A 379 -21.33 -3.02 10.51
N ASP A 380 -20.13 -3.42 10.14
CA ASP A 380 -18.96 -3.40 11.03
C ASP A 380 -18.21 -2.08 10.96
N ALA A 381 -17.68 -1.63 12.11
CA ALA A 381 -16.76 -0.50 12.18
C ALA A 381 -15.49 -0.77 11.36
N THR A 382 -14.83 0.29 10.89
CA THR A 382 -13.61 0.13 10.12
C THR A 382 -12.49 -0.46 10.99
N THR A 383 -11.82 -1.48 10.48
CA THR A 383 -10.56 -2.00 11.03
C THR A 383 -9.46 -2.02 9.98
N LEU A 384 -8.22 -1.84 10.43
CA LEU A 384 -7.01 -1.97 9.61
C LEU A 384 -6.17 -3.11 10.17
N GLU A 385 -5.44 -3.82 9.31
CA GLU A 385 -4.68 -5.02 9.67
C GLU A 385 -3.26 -4.95 9.09
N ILE A 386 -2.30 -5.47 9.84
CA ILE A 386 -0.92 -5.75 9.39
C ILE A 386 -0.46 -7.08 9.97
N GLY A 387 0.30 -7.88 9.23
CA GLY A 387 0.80 -9.15 9.77
C GLY A 387 1.62 -9.97 8.80
N GLY A 388 1.86 -11.22 9.18
CA GLY A 388 2.52 -12.19 8.33
C GLY A 388 1.61 -12.61 7.17
N ALA A 389 2.15 -12.56 5.94
CA ALA A 389 1.48 -13.13 4.77
C ALA A 389 1.48 -14.68 4.81
N GLY A 390 0.58 -15.31 4.06
CA GLY A 390 0.39 -16.74 4.02
C GLY A 390 -0.61 -17.25 5.05
N LEU A 391 -0.65 -18.57 5.16
CA LEU A 391 -1.40 -19.31 6.18
C LEU A 391 -0.53 -19.48 7.44
N ASN A 392 -1.16 -19.83 8.56
CA ASN A 392 -0.48 -20.15 9.82
C ASN A 392 0.48 -19.03 10.28
N SER A 393 -0.02 -17.81 10.45
CA SER A 393 0.77 -16.60 10.75
C SER A 393 0.11 -15.71 11.82
N TYR A 394 0.92 -14.91 12.52
CA TYR A 394 0.42 -13.85 13.41
C TYR A 394 0.28 -12.49 12.70
N GLY A 395 -0.55 -11.62 13.27
CA GLY A 395 -0.75 -10.25 12.84
C GLY A 395 -1.24 -9.33 13.96
N PHE A 396 -1.69 -8.15 13.56
CA PHE A 396 -2.16 -7.08 14.42
C PHE A 396 -3.29 -6.30 13.74
N GLU A 397 -4.34 -6.02 14.48
CA GLU A 397 -5.50 -5.24 14.06
C GLU A 397 -5.53 -3.90 14.81
N PHE A 398 -5.84 -2.83 14.07
CA PHE A 398 -6.16 -1.51 14.56
C PHE A 398 -7.67 -1.30 14.46
N GLY A 399 -8.32 -1.05 15.60
CA GLY A 399 -9.76 -0.82 15.69
C GLY A 399 -10.11 0.39 16.55
N ASN A 400 -11.39 0.75 16.55
CA ASN A 400 -11.90 1.96 17.20
C ASN A 400 -11.07 3.20 16.81
N LEU A 401 -11.01 3.45 15.50
CA LEU A 401 -10.14 4.47 14.90
C LEU A 401 -10.75 5.87 15.10
N THR A 402 -9.98 6.78 15.68
CA THR A 402 -10.38 8.19 15.87
C THR A 402 -9.40 9.14 15.18
N GLY A 403 -9.79 10.41 14.98
CA GLY A 403 -8.82 11.45 14.64
C GLY A 403 -7.99 11.88 15.85
N LEU A 404 -7.06 12.82 15.61
CA LEU A 404 -6.21 13.42 16.67
C LEU A 404 -7.05 14.21 17.67
N GLN A 405 -7.99 15.00 17.15
CA GLN A 405 -8.88 15.83 17.94
C GLN A 405 -10.00 15.00 18.57
N LYS A 406 -10.39 15.35 19.80
CA LYS A 406 -11.48 14.66 20.48
C LYS A 406 -12.78 14.73 19.67
N GLY A 407 -13.38 13.57 19.42
CA GLY A 407 -14.68 13.43 18.75
C GLY A 407 -14.63 13.40 17.22
N SER A 408 -13.47 13.57 16.58
CA SER A 408 -13.36 13.41 15.13
C SER A 408 -13.18 11.94 14.72
N ARG A 409 -13.66 11.61 13.52
CA ARG A 409 -13.37 10.33 12.87
C ARG A 409 -11.92 10.28 12.43
N ALA A 410 -11.36 9.09 12.39
CA ALA A 410 -10.13 8.88 11.65
C ALA A 410 -10.40 9.10 10.16
N SER A 411 -9.42 9.60 9.42
CA SER A 411 -9.59 9.94 8.01
C SER A 411 -8.38 9.55 7.17
N PHE A 412 -8.64 9.25 5.90
CA PHE A 412 -7.62 9.07 4.87
C PHE A 412 -7.93 9.94 3.66
N ASP A 413 -6.94 10.66 3.17
CA ASP A 413 -6.95 11.42 1.94
C ASP A 413 -5.66 11.12 1.20
N THR A 414 -5.74 10.57 0.00
CA THR A 414 -4.55 10.31 -0.82
C THR A 414 -3.89 11.60 -1.30
N GLY A 415 -4.54 12.74 -1.11
CA GLY A 415 -4.18 13.95 -1.84
C GLY A 415 -4.38 13.75 -3.34
N SER A 416 -3.72 14.56 -4.16
CA SER A 416 -3.72 14.32 -5.61
C SER A 416 -2.62 13.32 -5.97
N VAL A 417 -3.02 12.20 -6.57
CA VAL A 417 -2.12 11.19 -7.11
C VAL A 417 -2.09 11.31 -8.62
N PHE A 418 -0.91 11.28 -9.22
CA PHE A 418 -0.70 11.43 -10.66
C PHE A 418 0.10 10.24 -11.19
N LEU A 419 -0.29 9.73 -12.34
CA LEU A 419 0.38 8.65 -13.07
C LEU A 419 0.76 9.18 -14.46
N ASN A 420 2.02 8.99 -14.86
CA ASN A 420 2.50 9.37 -16.19
C ASN A 420 3.64 8.47 -16.66
N LEU A 421 3.79 8.30 -17.97
CA LEU A 421 5.04 7.84 -18.56
C LEU A 421 6.08 8.96 -18.61
N MET A 422 7.36 8.64 -18.43
CA MET A 422 8.41 9.64 -18.23
C MET A 422 9.72 9.31 -18.96
N ASP A 423 10.33 10.34 -19.58
CA ASP A 423 11.68 10.37 -20.14
C ASP A 423 12.48 11.54 -19.52
N SER A 424 12.90 11.37 -18.26
CA SER A 424 13.68 12.34 -17.49
C SER A 424 14.62 11.63 -16.51
N LYS A 425 15.83 12.16 -16.32
CA LYS A 425 16.78 11.69 -15.32
C LYS A 425 16.37 12.06 -13.90
N GLN A 426 15.74 13.22 -13.72
CA GLN A 426 15.43 13.77 -12.41
C GLN A 426 13.98 14.22 -12.31
N VAL A 427 13.44 14.15 -11.09
CA VAL A 427 12.16 14.73 -10.68
C VAL A 427 12.35 15.54 -9.41
N THR A 428 11.43 16.46 -9.12
CA THR A 428 11.51 17.32 -7.93
C THR A 428 10.47 16.94 -6.89
N LEU A 429 10.88 16.95 -5.62
CA LEU A 429 10.00 16.87 -4.46
C LEU A 429 9.64 18.27 -3.93
N PRO A 430 8.44 18.47 -3.37
CA PRO A 430 8.14 19.66 -2.59
C PRO A 430 9.13 19.85 -1.44
N VAL A 431 9.53 21.10 -1.21
CA VAL A 431 10.51 21.46 -0.18
C VAL A 431 9.85 21.45 1.20
N ASN A 432 10.47 20.80 2.19
CA ASN A 432 10.12 20.96 3.59
C ASN A 432 10.91 22.15 4.19
N SER A 433 10.19 23.23 4.53
CA SER A 433 10.79 24.44 5.07
C SER A 433 11.38 24.28 6.48
N THR A 434 10.87 23.34 7.28
CA THR A 434 11.41 23.06 8.64
C THR A 434 12.87 22.64 8.56
N PHE A 435 13.24 21.82 7.58
CA PHE A 435 14.62 21.37 7.42
C PHE A 435 15.57 22.45 6.93
N GLN A 436 15.07 23.41 6.15
CA GLN A 436 15.88 24.53 5.68
C GLN A 436 16.19 25.55 6.79
N SER A 437 15.39 25.59 7.86
CA SER A 437 15.67 26.42 9.05
C SER A 437 16.29 25.64 10.21
N SER A 438 16.40 24.32 10.12
CA SER A 438 16.96 23.49 11.19
C SER A 438 18.48 23.47 11.15
N SER A 439 19.14 23.93 12.21
CA SER A 439 20.61 23.98 12.29
C SER A 439 21.27 22.61 12.27
N PHE A 440 22.38 22.52 11.55
CA PHE A 440 23.31 21.41 11.40
C PHE A 440 24.73 21.94 11.17
N GLY A 441 25.75 21.37 11.81
CA GLY A 441 27.15 21.70 11.57
C GLY A 441 27.49 23.19 11.80
N ASN A 442 28.49 23.70 11.10
CA ASN A 442 28.95 25.08 11.26
C ASN A 442 28.01 26.08 10.55
N GLY A 443 26.83 26.33 11.14
CA GLY A 443 25.85 27.30 10.62
C GLY A 443 25.16 26.86 9.32
N GLN A 444 24.99 25.55 9.09
CA GLN A 444 24.30 25.00 7.92
C GLN A 444 22.89 24.53 8.27
N SER A 445 22.06 24.35 7.24
CA SER A 445 20.73 23.75 7.39
C SER A 445 20.80 22.24 7.26
N LEU A 446 19.85 21.53 7.85
CA LEU A 446 19.78 20.07 7.79
C LEU A 446 19.54 19.55 6.36
N THR A 447 18.91 20.36 5.49
CA THR A 447 18.78 20.09 4.05
C THR A 447 19.09 21.32 3.20
N SER A 448 19.53 21.09 1.96
CA SER A 448 19.62 22.08 0.87
C SER A 448 18.54 21.86 -0.20
N LEU A 449 18.36 22.81 -1.13
CA LEU A 449 17.44 22.64 -2.26
C LEU A 449 17.79 21.43 -3.15
N ASN A 450 19.08 21.09 -3.27
CA ASN A 450 19.51 19.90 -4.03
C ASN A 450 19.07 18.59 -3.38
N ASP A 451 18.82 18.57 -2.07
CA ASP A 451 18.32 17.37 -1.40
C ASP A 451 16.90 17.00 -1.89
N TYR A 452 16.14 17.93 -2.44
CA TYR A 452 14.79 17.71 -2.98
C TYR A 452 14.76 17.33 -4.47
N LYS A 453 15.93 17.27 -5.13
CA LYS A 453 16.06 16.66 -6.46
C LYS A 453 16.26 15.16 -6.31
N GLN A 454 15.41 14.38 -6.96
CA GLN A 454 15.43 12.92 -6.95
C GLN A 454 15.92 12.43 -8.32
N ASP A 455 17.02 11.70 -8.32
CA ASP A 455 17.47 10.95 -9.50
C ASP A 455 16.57 9.73 -9.70
N VAL A 456 16.10 9.52 -10.93
CA VAL A 456 15.31 8.35 -11.32
C VAL A 456 16.24 7.18 -11.65
N TYR A 457 17.33 7.47 -12.35
CA TYR A 457 18.37 6.50 -12.71
C TYR A 457 19.76 7.16 -12.64
N THR A 458 20.80 6.36 -12.45
CA THR A 458 22.20 6.82 -12.48
C THR A 458 22.63 7.18 -13.90
N THR A 459 23.58 8.10 -14.09
CA THR A 459 24.01 8.56 -15.43
C THR A 459 24.30 7.40 -16.39
N LEU A 460 23.58 7.37 -17.51
CA LEU A 460 23.75 6.45 -18.64
C LEU A 460 23.98 7.27 -19.92
N THR A 461 24.56 6.68 -20.96
CA THR A 461 24.63 7.29 -22.29
C THR A 461 23.21 7.44 -22.86
N ALA A 462 22.96 8.47 -23.69
CA ALA A 462 21.61 8.81 -24.17
C ALA A 462 20.84 7.60 -24.77
N GLY A 463 21.53 6.69 -25.49
CA GLY A 463 20.91 5.48 -26.07
C GLY A 463 20.56 4.36 -25.08
N ASN A 464 21.05 4.41 -23.84
CA ASN A 464 20.89 3.36 -22.82
C ASN A 464 20.00 3.80 -21.64
N ARG A 465 19.39 4.98 -21.70
CA ARG A 465 18.52 5.47 -20.61
C ARG A 465 17.17 4.76 -20.57
N PRO A 466 16.62 4.49 -19.37
CA PRO A 466 15.29 3.91 -19.24
C PRO A 466 14.18 4.96 -19.39
N TYR A 467 13.04 4.53 -19.92
CA TYR A 467 11.74 5.17 -19.71
C TYR A 467 11.10 4.58 -18.46
N SER A 468 10.37 5.39 -17.71
CA SER A 468 9.76 4.95 -16.45
C SER A 468 8.27 5.23 -16.39
N VAL A 469 7.58 4.43 -15.59
CA VAL A 469 6.25 4.73 -15.09
C VAL A 469 6.45 5.52 -13.80
N MET A 470 5.91 6.74 -13.76
CA MET A 470 6.03 7.66 -12.64
C MET A 470 4.69 7.80 -11.92
N THR A 471 4.71 7.63 -10.60
CA THR A 471 3.59 7.95 -9.71
C THR A 471 3.99 9.07 -8.77
N SER A 472 3.18 10.12 -8.68
CA SER A 472 3.43 11.26 -7.78
C SER A 472 2.24 11.48 -6.85
N ILE A 473 2.50 11.66 -5.56
CA ILE A 473 1.49 11.94 -4.54
C ILE A 473 1.73 13.35 -4.02
N ARG A 474 0.68 14.17 -3.93
CA ARG A 474 0.74 15.51 -3.34
C ARG A 474 -0.29 15.72 -2.25
N ASN A 475 0.16 16.15 -1.08
CA ASN A 475 -0.65 16.47 0.10
C ASN A 475 -1.48 15.29 0.63
N ALA A 476 -0.93 14.07 0.64
CA ALA A 476 -1.58 12.92 1.25
C ALA A 476 -1.64 13.10 2.78
N ALA A 477 -2.74 12.66 3.40
CA ALA A 477 -2.91 12.69 4.84
C ALA A 477 -3.66 11.45 5.32
N PHE A 478 -3.16 10.84 6.39
CA PHE A 478 -3.80 9.77 7.13
C PHE A 478 -3.78 10.17 8.59
N GLN A 479 -4.95 10.48 9.14
CA GLN A 479 -5.09 10.95 10.51
C GLN A 479 -5.93 9.92 11.26
N SER A 480 -5.27 8.85 11.71
CA SER A 480 -5.91 7.72 12.39
C SER A 480 -5.17 7.34 13.65
N PHE A 481 -5.91 7.28 14.75
CA PHE A 481 -5.44 6.98 16.09
C PHE A 481 -6.22 5.77 16.59
N SER A 482 -5.59 4.59 16.56
CA SER A 482 -6.23 3.37 17.06
C SER A 482 -6.32 3.42 18.58
N ARG A 483 -7.53 3.22 19.11
CA ARG A 483 -7.77 3.09 20.55
C ARG A 483 -7.85 1.63 20.99
N ARG A 484 -7.90 0.70 20.03
CA ARG A 484 -7.92 -0.74 20.26
C ARG A 484 -6.92 -1.43 19.33
N GLY A 485 -5.80 -1.85 19.88
CA GLY A 485 -4.79 -2.70 19.26
C GLY A 485 -4.97 -4.14 19.69
N ARG A 486 -4.94 -5.09 18.75
CA ARG A 486 -5.26 -6.49 19.03
C ARG A 486 -4.39 -7.42 18.19
N PHE A 487 -3.75 -8.40 18.83
CA PHE A 487 -3.00 -9.42 18.11
C PHE A 487 -3.95 -10.40 17.43
N THR A 488 -3.67 -10.73 16.17
CA THR A 488 -4.51 -11.59 15.35
C THR A 488 -3.77 -12.81 14.82
N THR A 489 -4.53 -13.81 14.40
CA THR A 489 -4.04 -15.03 13.74
C THR A 489 -4.73 -15.20 12.39
N SER A 490 -3.97 -15.59 11.37
CA SER A 490 -4.51 -15.96 10.07
C SER A 490 -5.14 -17.36 10.10
N ALA A 491 -5.62 -17.81 8.95
CA ALA A 491 -6.22 -19.13 8.81
C ALA A 491 -5.17 -20.25 8.97
N GLY A 492 -5.55 -21.39 9.51
CA GLY A 492 -4.69 -22.57 9.62
C GLY A 492 -3.78 -22.61 10.86
N VAL A 493 -4.01 -21.75 11.87
CA VAL A 493 -3.21 -21.71 13.10
C VAL A 493 -3.68 -22.75 14.11
N ALA A 494 -2.79 -23.64 14.56
CA ALA A 494 -3.12 -24.66 15.56
C ALA A 494 -3.62 -24.08 16.90
N ALA A 495 -4.50 -24.80 17.61
CA ALA A 495 -5.17 -24.32 18.82
C ALA A 495 -4.21 -23.87 19.94
N ASN A 496 -3.07 -24.55 20.10
CA ASN A 496 -2.02 -24.20 21.08
C ASN A 496 -1.34 -22.85 20.77
N ASN A 497 -1.38 -22.40 19.51
CA ASN A 497 -0.78 -21.15 19.05
C ASN A 497 -1.77 -19.96 19.08
N LEU A 498 -3.05 -20.18 19.40
CA LEU A 498 -4.02 -19.10 19.56
C LEU A 498 -3.75 -18.30 20.83
N PHE A 499 -4.02 -16.99 20.79
CA PHE A 499 -3.94 -16.13 21.97
C PHE A 499 -5.07 -16.45 22.96
N THR A 500 -4.79 -16.29 24.26
CA THR A 500 -5.77 -16.57 25.33
C THR A 500 -6.92 -15.56 25.40
N ASP A 501 -6.69 -14.32 24.96
CA ASP A 501 -7.69 -13.27 24.83
C ASP A 501 -7.93 -12.95 23.35
N ASN A 502 -9.18 -12.72 22.97
CA ASN A 502 -9.53 -12.29 21.63
C ASN A 502 -9.19 -10.81 21.39
N GLY A 503 -8.96 -10.03 22.45
CA GLY A 503 -8.56 -8.63 22.51
C GLY A 503 -9.57 -7.60 21.99
N LEU A 504 -10.85 -7.96 21.87
CA LEU A 504 -11.92 -7.06 21.41
C LEU A 504 -12.24 -5.94 22.43
N ASN A 505 -11.82 -6.13 23.69
CA ASN A 505 -11.99 -5.18 24.79
C ASN A 505 -10.69 -4.44 25.14
N ASN A 506 -9.63 -4.57 24.34
CA ASN A 506 -8.35 -3.89 24.60
C ASN A 506 -8.55 -2.37 24.63
N GLN A 507 -7.91 -1.72 25.61
CA GLN A 507 -8.00 -0.28 25.84
C GLN A 507 -6.65 0.41 25.59
N TRP A 508 -5.90 -0.08 24.63
CA TRP A 508 -4.63 0.51 24.20
C TRP A 508 -4.57 0.40 22.67
N GLY A 509 -3.74 1.19 22.01
CA GLY A 509 -3.56 1.09 20.57
C GLY A 509 -2.32 1.79 20.07
N LEU A 510 -2.20 1.85 18.74
CA LEU A 510 -1.08 2.46 18.04
C LEU A 510 -1.60 3.52 17.06
N ALA A 511 -0.91 4.66 17.01
CA ALA A 511 -1.17 5.73 16.06
C ALA A 511 0.04 5.90 15.14
N LEU A 512 -0.21 5.81 13.83
CA LEU A 512 0.78 6.02 12.77
C LEU A 512 0.28 7.08 11.77
N PRO A 513 -0.17 8.26 12.21
CA PRO A 513 -0.67 9.28 11.29
C PRO A 513 0.47 9.86 10.46
N PHE A 514 0.14 10.29 9.23
CA PHE A 514 1.00 11.13 8.41
C PHE A 514 0.21 12.34 7.88
N TYR A 515 0.92 13.45 7.72
CA TYR A 515 0.36 14.71 7.25
C TYR A 515 1.25 15.31 6.16
N ASN A 516 0.58 15.87 5.15
CA ASN A 516 1.21 16.49 3.99
C ASN A 516 2.32 15.63 3.36
N LEU A 517 2.02 14.35 3.18
CA LEU A 517 2.91 13.41 2.52
C LEU A 517 2.95 13.75 1.03
N ASN A 518 4.15 14.04 0.53
CA ASN A 518 4.43 14.22 -0.88
C ASN A 518 5.43 13.16 -1.30
N ALA A 519 5.14 12.42 -2.36
CA ALA A 519 6.00 11.33 -2.81
C ALA A 519 6.09 11.25 -4.32
N ASN A 520 7.14 10.60 -4.79
CA ASN A 520 7.52 10.40 -6.17
C ASN A 520 8.11 8.99 -6.28
N LEU A 521 7.47 8.13 -7.07
CA LEU A 521 7.91 6.76 -7.32
C LEU A 521 8.07 6.55 -8.82
N ALA A 522 9.29 6.25 -9.27
CA ALA A 522 9.59 5.89 -10.64
C ALA A 522 10.03 4.43 -10.73
N MET A 523 9.46 3.68 -11.68
CA MET A 523 9.73 2.27 -11.90
C MET A 523 10.00 1.99 -13.38
N TYR A 524 11.00 1.18 -13.67
CA TYR A 524 11.40 0.82 -15.05
C TYR A 524 12.10 -0.54 -15.11
N GLY A 525 12.06 -1.22 -16.25
CA GLY A 525 12.82 -2.46 -16.42
C GLY A 525 14.31 -2.20 -16.52
N THR A 526 15.14 -3.02 -15.88
CA THR A 526 16.60 -2.93 -15.97
C THR A 526 17.25 -4.31 -15.90
N THR A 527 18.54 -4.36 -16.21
CA THR A 527 19.38 -5.55 -16.05
C THR A 527 20.64 -5.19 -15.31
N VAL A 528 21.06 -6.02 -14.37
CA VAL A 528 22.26 -5.80 -13.55
C VAL A 528 23.20 -6.98 -13.73
N ASP A 529 24.51 -6.72 -13.78
CA ASP A 529 25.55 -7.74 -13.86
C ASP A 529 25.42 -8.68 -12.65
N ALA A 530 25.37 -9.99 -12.90
CA ALA A 530 25.00 -10.97 -11.88
C ALA A 530 25.99 -11.06 -10.70
N ASP A 531 27.24 -10.60 -10.89
CA ASP A 531 28.27 -10.53 -9.85
C ASP A 531 28.09 -9.35 -8.89
N LYS A 532 27.23 -8.39 -9.25
CA LYS A 532 26.80 -7.23 -8.43
C LYS A 532 25.42 -7.43 -7.80
N VAL A 533 24.70 -8.49 -8.17
CA VAL A 533 23.41 -8.89 -7.62
C VAL A 533 23.65 -9.78 -6.40
N TYR A 534 22.95 -9.49 -5.31
CA TYR A 534 23.10 -10.20 -4.03
C TYR A 534 21.75 -10.60 -3.42
N SER A 535 21.84 -11.50 -2.45
CA SER A 535 20.81 -11.83 -1.45
C SER A 535 21.49 -12.03 -0.09
N TYR A 536 20.85 -11.61 1.00
CA TYR A 536 21.31 -11.93 2.35
C TYR A 536 20.57 -13.15 2.88
N SER A 537 21.26 -13.93 3.71
CA SER A 537 20.65 -14.94 4.55
C SER A 537 20.33 -14.39 5.95
N VAL A 538 19.51 -15.11 6.71
CA VAL A 538 19.02 -14.67 8.04
C VAL A 538 20.16 -14.45 9.04
N ASP A 539 21.33 -15.05 8.84
CA ASP A 539 22.50 -14.87 9.70
C ASP A 539 23.33 -13.60 9.37
N GLY A 540 23.01 -12.90 8.28
CA GLY A 540 23.78 -11.73 7.82
C GLY A 540 24.81 -12.02 6.73
N THR A 541 24.88 -13.25 6.20
CA THR A 541 25.80 -13.60 5.11
C THR A 541 25.26 -13.13 3.76
N GLN A 542 26.06 -12.35 3.04
CA GLN A 542 25.78 -11.89 1.69
C GLN A 542 26.19 -12.95 0.65
N ASN A 543 25.27 -13.30 -0.24
CA ASN A 543 25.48 -14.28 -1.31
C ASN A 543 25.29 -13.61 -2.68
N LYS A 544 26.19 -13.89 -3.62
CA LYS A 544 26.03 -13.48 -5.03
C LYS A 544 25.08 -14.41 -5.76
N ILE A 545 24.38 -13.92 -6.79
CA ILE A 545 23.46 -14.74 -7.58
C ILE A 545 24.20 -15.56 -8.65
N ALA A 546 25.15 -14.97 -9.38
CA ALA A 546 26.02 -15.70 -10.30
C ALA A 546 27.38 -14.99 -10.50
N GLY A 547 28.37 -15.68 -11.08
CA GLY A 547 29.68 -15.10 -11.36
C GLY A 547 29.76 -14.28 -12.65
N SER A 548 28.80 -14.42 -13.56
CA SER A 548 28.73 -13.71 -14.84
C SER A 548 27.29 -13.70 -15.41
N GLY A 549 27.05 -12.89 -16.44
CA GLY A 549 25.73 -12.73 -17.09
C GLY A 549 24.91 -11.58 -16.52
N GLN A 550 23.72 -11.35 -17.08
CA GLN A 550 22.79 -10.30 -16.64
C GLN A 550 21.57 -10.89 -15.93
N THR A 551 21.17 -10.28 -14.83
CA THR A 551 19.94 -10.60 -14.10
C THR A 551 18.92 -9.48 -14.29
N ALA A 552 17.69 -9.82 -14.66
CA ALA A 552 16.61 -8.86 -14.77
C ALA A 552 16.22 -8.35 -13.37
N ARG A 553 16.09 -7.03 -13.24
CA ARG A 553 15.64 -6.35 -12.03
C ARG A 553 14.68 -5.23 -12.38
N LEU A 554 14.01 -4.70 -11.36
CA LEU A 554 13.20 -3.51 -11.46
C LEU A 554 14.05 -2.31 -11.04
N GLY A 555 14.29 -1.38 -11.94
CA GLY A 555 14.81 -0.07 -11.60
C GLY A 555 13.80 0.67 -10.74
N PHE A 556 14.28 1.29 -9.66
CA PHE A 556 13.45 1.88 -8.62
C PHE A 556 14.02 3.21 -8.18
N SER A 557 13.17 4.22 -8.08
CA SER A 557 13.50 5.48 -7.41
C SER A 557 12.32 5.95 -6.60
N LEU A 558 12.55 6.20 -5.31
CA LEU A 558 11.57 6.73 -4.38
C LEU A 558 12.09 8.02 -3.78
N GLY A 559 11.21 9.02 -3.73
CA GLY A 559 11.37 10.26 -3.00
C GLY A 559 10.11 10.51 -2.19
N LEU A 560 10.25 10.93 -0.94
CA LEU A 560 9.13 11.16 -0.03
C LEU A 560 9.48 12.28 0.95
N THR A 561 8.50 13.12 1.26
CA THR A 561 8.60 14.12 2.32
C THR A 561 7.28 14.20 3.09
N THR A 562 7.34 14.47 4.39
CA THR A 562 6.18 14.72 5.26
C THR A 562 6.41 15.98 6.08
N GLU A 563 5.32 16.59 6.52
CA GLU A 563 5.39 17.66 7.52
C GLU A 563 5.02 17.12 8.90
N GLY A 564 5.74 17.57 9.92
CA GLY A 564 5.53 17.10 11.29
C GLY A 564 4.18 17.53 11.85
N VAL A 565 3.80 18.80 11.66
CA VAL A 565 2.58 19.41 12.20
C VAL A 565 2.04 20.44 11.22
N ASP A 566 0.72 20.61 11.20
CA ASP A 566 0.09 21.67 10.42
C ASP A 566 0.41 23.07 10.96
N LYS A 567 0.52 24.04 10.04
CA LYS A 567 0.96 25.41 10.33
C LYS A 567 0.10 26.45 9.62
N ASN A 568 -0.02 27.64 10.23
CA ASN A 568 -0.49 28.85 9.57
C ASN A 568 0.66 29.88 9.57
N GLY A 569 1.34 30.01 8.43
CA GLY A 569 2.62 30.71 8.35
C GLY A 569 3.68 30.01 9.21
N ALA A 570 4.34 30.75 10.09
CA ALA A 570 5.33 30.19 11.03
C ALA A 570 4.70 29.52 12.28
N ASN A 571 3.40 29.70 12.51
CA ASN A 571 2.74 29.24 13.73
C ASN A 571 2.24 27.80 13.58
N LYS A 572 2.63 26.91 14.50
CA LYS A 572 2.08 25.55 14.61
C LYS A 572 0.60 25.59 15.05
N ILE A 573 -0.26 24.81 14.41
CA ILE A 573 -1.71 24.72 14.72
C ILE A 573 -1.99 23.50 15.61
N GLY A 574 -1.46 22.31 15.24
CA GLY A 574 -1.59 21.10 16.05
C GLY A 574 -2.89 20.32 15.84
N ASN A 575 -3.56 20.48 14.68
CA ASN A 575 -4.74 19.69 14.33
C ASN A 575 -4.39 18.42 13.54
N ASN A 576 -3.27 18.43 12.82
CA ASN A 576 -2.76 17.29 12.07
C ASN A 576 -1.30 17.06 12.41
N THR A 577 -0.87 15.79 12.33
CA THR A 577 0.51 15.44 12.65
C THR A 577 1.00 14.24 11.83
N THR A 578 2.31 14.17 11.64
CA THR A 578 3.02 12.93 11.33
C THR A 578 3.64 12.40 12.62
N SER A 579 3.27 11.19 13.06
CA SER A 579 3.67 10.66 14.37
C SER A 579 3.70 9.11 14.41
N ILE A 580 4.42 8.56 15.39
CA ILE A 580 4.45 7.15 15.77
C ILE A 580 4.24 7.07 17.28
N LEU A 581 3.02 6.75 17.71
CA LEU A 581 2.61 6.81 19.11
C LEU A 581 2.01 5.49 19.59
N VAL A 582 2.31 5.13 20.83
CA VAL A 582 1.53 4.17 21.60
C VAL A 582 0.49 4.96 22.39
N ILE A 583 -0.76 4.48 22.39
CA ILE A 583 -1.88 5.12 23.06
C ILE A 583 -2.40 4.20 24.17
N ASP A 584 -2.60 4.77 25.36
CA ASP A 584 -3.39 4.18 26.43
C ASP A 584 -4.80 4.79 26.41
N GLY A 585 -5.74 4.02 25.87
CA GLY A 585 -7.16 4.34 25.76
C GLY A 585 -8.00 3.82 26.93
N GLY A 586 -7.36 3.52 28.07
CA GLY A 586 -8.00 3.04 29.30
C GLY A 586 -9.27 3.81 29.66
N LEU A 587 -10.34 3.11 30.03
CA LEU A 587 -11.58 3.73 30.51
C LEU A 587 -11.56 3.84 32.04
N ARG A 588 -11.87 5.01 32.58
CA ARG A 588 -12.10 5.20 34.03
C ARG A 588 -13.39 6.00 34.25
N ASN A 589 -14.34 5.40 34.96
CA ASN A 589 -15.73 5.90 35.07
C ASN A 589 -16.40 6.13 33.69
N GLY A 590 -16.09 5.26 32.72
CA GLY A 590 -16.61 5.35 31.36
C GLY A 590 -15.97 6.44 30.48
N GLN A 591 -14.92 7.14 30.96
CA GLN A 591 -14.19 8.15 30.19
C GLN A 591 -12.80 7.66 29.77
N PRO A 592 -12.38 7.86 28.50
CA PRO A 592 -11.03 7.53 28.04
C PRO A 592 -9.93 8.39 28.69
N THR A 593 -8.80 7.78 29.08
CA THR A 593 -7.64 8.49 29.63
C THR A 593 -6.73 9.09 28.56
N ASP A 594 -6.63 8.43 27.40
CA ASP A 594 -5.99 8.92 26.17
C ASP A 594 -4.57 9.48 26.35
N TYR A 595 -3.74 8.77 27.11
CA TYR A 595 -2.31 9.05 27.17
C TYR A 595 -1.62 8.57 25.90
N TYR A 596 -0.51 9.22 25.56
CA TYR A 596 0.37 8.74 24.51
C TYR A 596 1.84 8.85 24.90
N MET A 597 2.67 8.03 24.26
CA MET A 597 4.13 8.16 24.26
C MET A 597 4.67 7.76 22.88
N GLY A 598 5.65 8.50 22.37
CA GLY A 598 6.32 8.13 21.13
C GLY A 598 7.03 9.28 20.44
N LEU A 599 7.25 9.11 19.13
CA LEU A 599 7.76 10.16 18.25
C LEU A 599 6.58 10.94 17.69
N ARG A 600 6.54 12.24 17.91
CA ARG A 600 5.53 13.11 17.29
C ARG A 600 6.16 14.19 16.45
N ASN A 601 5.32 14.84 15.64
CA ASN A 601 5.72 15.96 14.78
C ASN A 601 6.93 15.64 13.90
N ILE A 602 6.87 14.50 13.22
CA ILE A 602 7.94 13.97 12.39
C ILE A 602 7.94 14.67 11.03
N ASP A 603 8.82 15.65 10.85
CA ASP A 603 9.25 16.08 9.54
C ASP A 603 10.20 15.01 8.98
N MET A 604 9.97 14.55 7.75
CA MET A 604 10.78 13.52 7.10
C MET A 604 11.10 13.89 5.66
N LEU A 605 12.31 13.58 5.19
CA LEU A 605 12.70 13.54 3.78
C LEU A 605 13.44 12.23 3.55
N LEU A 606 12.96 11.41 2.63
CA LEU A 606 13.59 10.18 2.21
C LEU A 606 13.74 10.21 0.69
N LYS A 607 14.92 9.87 0.18
CA LYS A 607 15.09 9.56 -1.23
C LYS A 607 16.12 8.47 -1.45
N GLY A 608 15.98 7.73 -2.54
CA GLY A 608 16.98 6.77 -2.99
C GLY A 608 16.58 6.17 -4.32
N ASN A 609 17.58 5.84 -5.14
CA ASN A 609 17.38 5.19 -6.42
C ASN A 609 18.34 4.00 -6.59
N GLY A 610 17.93 3.04 -7.41
CA GLY A 610 18.71 1.83 -7.67
C GLY A 610 17.85 0.72 -8.25
N SER A 611 17.88 -0.47 -7.64
CA SER A 611 17.17 -1.64 -8.16
C SER A 611 16.56 -2.53 -7.09
N VAL A 612 15.45 -3.18 -7.45
CA VAL A 612 14.73 -4.18 -6.66
C VAL A 612 14.73 -5.51 -7.42
N GLY A 613 15.09 -6.59 -6.72
CA GLY A 613 15.03 -7.96 -7.20
C GLY A 613 14.34 -8.88 -6.18
N VAL A 614 13.91 -10.06 -6.63
CA VAL A 614 13.27 -11.07 -5.78
C VAL A 614 14.03 -12.40 -5.73
N GLU A 615 15.35 -12.34 -5.94
CA GLU A 615 16.20 -13.53 -6.03
C GLU A 615 16.31 -14.27 -4.70
N ASN A 616 16.43 -15.61 -4.77
CA ASN A 616 16.53 -16.51 -3.61
C ASN A 616 15.38 -16.37 -2.60
N GLY A 617 14.17 -16.04 -3.07
CA GLY A 617 12.99 -15.92 -2.22
C GLY A 617 13.07 -14.77 -1.22
N SER A 618 13.91 -13.76 -1.46
CA SER A 618 14.03 -12.55 -0.64
C SER A 618 13.80 -11.31 -1.49
N LEU A 619 13.24 -10.24 -0.92
CA LEU A 619 13.13 -8.96 -1.62
C LEU A 619 14.44 -8.19 -1.41
N ASN A 620 15.25 -8.07 -2.47
CA ASN A 620 16.58 -7.49 -2.44
C ASN A 620 16.56 -6.07 -3.01
N LEU A 621 16.96 -5.07 -2.23
CA LEU A 621 16.97 -3.66 -2.61
C LEU A 621 18.38 -3.09 -2.58
N SER A 622 18.87 -2.65 -3.73
CA SER A 622 20.10 -1.86 -3.85
C SER A 622 19.73 -0.40 -4.04
N LEU A 623 20.07 0.44 -3.08
CA LEU A 623 19.83 1.88 -3.09
C LEU A 623 21.17 2.60 -3.10
N LYS A 624 21.43 3.39 -4.14
CA LYS A 624 22.62 4.23 -4.27
C LYS A 624 22.26 5.67 -3.98
N ASN A 625 23.18 6.41 -3.33
CA ASN A 625 22.97 7.80 -2.94
C ASN A 625 21.65 8.03 -2.18
N MET A 626 21.26 7.07 -1.33
CA MET A 626 20.11 7.22 -0.44
C MET A 626 20.35 8.42 0.48
N LEU A 627 19.28 9.14 0.82
CA LEU A 627 19.26 10.17 1.85
C LEU A 627 18.00 9.99 2.70
N VAL A 628 18.17 9.92 4.01
CA VAL A 628 17.11 9.95 5.02
C VAL A 628 17.39 11.11 5.96
N VAL A 629 16.44 12.01 6.09
CA VAL A 629 16.47 13.16 7.00
C VAL A 629 15.20 13.14 7.82
N MET A 630 15.30 13.34 9.12
CA MET A 630 14.16 13.43 10.01
C MET A 630 14.42 14.44 11.12
N ALA A 631 13.38 15.17 11.50
CA ALA A 631 13.31 15.95 12.71
C ALA A 631 12.00 15.61 13.41
N ALA A 632 12.07 15.24 14.69
CA ALA A 632 10.91 14.82 15.47
C ALA A 632 11.06 15.22 16.94
N GLU A 633 9.98 15.09 17.69
CA GLU A 633 9.92 15.30 19.14
C GLU A 633 9.66 13.93 19.81
N VAL A 634 10.48 13.54 20.79
CA VAL A 634 10.16 12.44 21.69
C VAL A 634 9.28 13.01 22.79
N ALA A 635 8.03 12.55 22.89
CA ALA A 635 7.02 13.15 23.76
C ALA A 635 6.16 12.11 24.48
N GLY A 636 5.60 12.51 25.62
CA GLY A 636 4.67 11.70 26.40
C GLY A 636 3.69 12.58 27.17
N GLY A 637 2.40 12.43 26.91
CA GLY A 637 1.38 13.34 27.41
C GLY A 637 -0.05 12.87 27.15
N TYR A 638 -0.99 13.81 27.11
CA TYR A 638 -2.40 13.55 26.79
C TYR A 638 -2.70 13.97 25.35
N LEU A 639 -3.53 13.20 24.65
CA LEU A 639 -4.03 13.62 23.33
C LEU A 639 -4.87 14.90 23.44
N PRO A 640 -4.96 15.73 22.39
CA PRO A 640 -5.61 17.05 22.46
C PRO A 640 -7.08 17.01 22.90
N GLY A 641 -7.45 17.92 23.82
CA GLY A 641 -8.83 18.03 24.35
C GLY A 641 -9.23 16.93 25.34
N THR A 642 -8.31 16.07 25.75
CA THR A 642 -8.54 14.98 26.71
C THR A 642 -8.61 15.54 28.12
N THR A 643 -9.63 15.13 28.88
CA THR A 643 -9.79 15.51 30.29
C THR A 643 -8.71 14.84 31.14
N TYR A 644 -8.03 15.60 31.99
CA TYR A 644 -6.98 15.05 32.84
C TYR A 644 -7.54 14.02 33.83
N LYS A 645 -6.81 12.92 34.03
CA LYS A 645 -7.23 11.81 34.89
C LYS A 645 -7.57 12.25 36.31
N SER A 646 -6.77 13.13 36.91
CA SER A 646 -7.01 13.68 38.25
C SER A 646 -8.34 14.42 38.37
N CYS A 647 -8.74 15.11 37.30
CA CYS A 647 -10.01 15.85 37.22
C CYS A 647 -11.20 14.93 36.93
N ALA A 648 -11.05 13.97 36.01
CA ALA A 648 -12.11 13.02 35.67
C ALA A 648 -12.55 12.12 36.85
N LEU A 649 -11.66 11.90 37.81
CA LEU A 649 -11.93 11.03 38.96
C LEU A 649 -12.47 11.75 40.19
N GLY A 650 -12.60 13.08 40.15
CA GLY A 650 -12.90 13.85 41.35
C GLY A 650 -11.85 13.68 42.46
N LEU A 651 -10.69 13.08 42.19
CA LEU A 651 -9.58 13.00 43.16
C LEU A 651 -9.01 14.39 43.45
N ALA A 652 -9.16 15.28 42.48
CA ALA A 652 -8.99 16.71 42.62
C ALA A 652 -10.35 17.42 42.73
N THR A 653 -11.24 16.96 43.62
CA THR A 653 -12.45 17.74 43.95
C THR A 653 -12.02 19.09 44.50
N THR A 654 -12.28 20.17 43.76
CA THR A 654 -12.07 21.57 44.17
C THR A 654 -10.63 22.06 44.32
N SER A 655 -9.63 21.35 43.78
CA SER A 655 -8.30 21.98 43.65
C SER A 655 -8.36 23.08 42.58
N VAL A 656 -7.68 24.21 42.84
CA VAL A 656 -7.51 25.33 41.89
C VAL A 656 -7.06 24.84 40.50
N ALA A 657 -6.35 23.70 40.44
CA ALA A 657 -5.86 23.10 39.20
C ALA A 657 -6.97 22.63 38.24
N CYS A 658 -7.97 21.86 38.69
CA CYS A 658 -9.06 21.42 37.80
C CYS A 658 -10.09 22.53 37.51
N GLY A 659 -10.16 23.56 38.36
CA GLY A 659 -10.90 24.79 38.08
C GLY A 659 -10.25 25.67 37.01
N ASN A 660 -8.91 25.69 36.95
CA ASN A 660 -8.16 26.47 35.96
C ASN A 660 -7.92 25.74 34.64
N LYS A 661 -7.66 24.41 34.67
CA LYS A 661 -7.41 23.59 33.49
C LYS A 661 -7.79 22.14 33.75
N SER A 662 -8.94 21.72 33.22
CA SER A 662 -9.47 20.37 33.38
C SER A 662 -9.12 19.39 32.25
N ALA A 663 -8.53 19.88 31.16
CA ALA A 663 -8.17 19.10 29.98
C ALA A 663 -6.86 19.58 29.34
N SER A 664 -6.24 18.71 28.54
CA SER A 664 -5.15 19.08 27.64
C SER A 664 -5.63 20.10 26.61
N ASP A 665 -4.73 20.97 26.17
CA ASP A 665 -5.07 21.97 25.16
C ASP A 665 -5.43 21.28 23.84
N THR A 666 -6.40 21.84 23.11
CA THR A 666 -6.81 21.33 21.79
C THR A 666 -5.69 21.45 20.75
N ASN A 667 -4.69 22.29 21.01
CA ASN A 667 -3.49 22.43 20.19
C ASN A 667 -2.22 21.91 20.89
N ASN A 668 -2.32 20.90 21.76
CA ASN A 668 -1.17 20.38 22.52
C ASN A 668 0.04 20.00 21.62
N PHE A 669 -0.22 19.50 20.40
CA PHE A 669 0.81 19.15 19.43
C PHE A 669 1.54 20.37 18.82
N ALA A 670 1.06 21.59 19.05
CA ALA A 670 1.75 22.81 18.68
C ALA A 670 2.70 23.34 19.78
N LYS A 671 2.63 22.79 21.01
CA LYS A 671 3.36 23.24 22.20
C LYS A 671 4.48 22.27 22.57
N SER A 672 5.42 22.69 23.40
CA SER A 672 6.53 21.83 23.89
C SER A 672 6.31 21.26 25.29
N ASP A 673 5.15 21.49 25.91
CA ASP A 673 4.86 21.19 27.32
C ASP A 673 5.01 19.70 27.70
N ASP A 674 4.87 18.80 26.73
CA ASP A 674 4.95 17.33 26.89
C ASP A 674 6.09 16.69 26.08
N VAL A 675 7.03 17.51 25.58
CA VAL A 675 8.22 17.04 24.86
C VAL A 675 9.36 16.77 25.85
N LEU A 676 9.95 15.58 25.75
CA LEU A 676 11.12 15.19 26.54
C LEU A 676 12.40 15.73 25.92
N PHE A 677 12.57 15.56 24.61
CA PHE A 677 13.68 16.12 23.82
C PHE A 677 13.36 16.09 22.33
N GLY A 678 14.03 16.94 21.55
CA GLY A 678 14.00 16.89 20.09
C GLY A 678 15.05 15.93 19.54
N LEU A 679 14.75 15.28 18.42
CA LEU A 679 15.63 14.35 17.72
C LEU A 679 15.77 14.79 16.26
N LYS A 680 17.01 14.97 15.80
CA LYS A 680 17.33 15.23 14.39
C LYS A 680 18.28 14.18 13.89
N LEU A 681 18.07 13.73 12.66
CA LEU A 681 18.95 12.78 12.01
C LEU A 681 19.06 13.06 10.52
N ARG A 682 20.25 12.80 9.99
CA ARG A 682 20.56 12.83 8.56
C ARG A 682 21.51 11.68 8.27
N PHE A 683 21.10 10.79 7.38
CA PHE A 683 21.91 9.69 6.91
C PHE A 683 21.83 9.63 5.39
N GLY A 684 22.97 9.71 4.73
CA GLY A 684 23.12 9.51 3.31
C GLY A 684 24.23 8.50 3.03
N GLY A 685 24.10 7.79 1.92
CA GLY A 685 25.04 6.74 1.56
C GLY A 685 24.46 5.68 0.63
N ASP A 686 25.16 4.57 0.52
CA ASP A 686 24.72 3.41 -0.26
C ASP A 686 24.20 2.32 0.69
N MET A 687 23.06 1.74 0.36
CA MET A 687 22.43 0.69 1.14
C MET A 687 22.12 -0.51 0.25
N ASP A 688 22.48 -1.69 0.74
CA ASP A 688 22.16 -2.96 0.12
C ASP A 688 21.46 -3.84 1.15
N LEU A 689 20.20 -4.23 0.92
CA LEU A 689 19.41 -4.98 1.91
C LEU A 689 18.53 -6.07 1.29
N SER A 690 18.19 -7.07 2.12
CA SER A 690 17.17 -8.07 1.85
C SER A 690 16.08 -8.04 2.93
N LEU A 691 14.82 -8.06 2.48
CA LEU A 691 13.70 -8.45 3.33
C LEU A 691 13.47 -9.95 3.15
N ILE A 692 13.67 -10.71 4.22
CA ILE A 692 13.65 -12.18 4.16
C ILE A 692 12.33 -12.67 4.76
N PRO A 693 11.49 -13.36 3.97
CA PRO A 693 10.18 -13.84 4.42
C PRO A 693 10.35 -14.98 5.44
N ASN A 694 9.67 -14.85 6.57
CA ASN A 694 9.60 -15.90 7.59
C ASN A 694 8.35 -15.72 8.46
N SER A 695 7.20 -15.47 7.82
CA SER A 695 5.93 -15.16 8.47
C SER A 695 5.20 -16.37 9.07
N GLU A 696 5.48 -17.58 8.59
CA GLU A 696 4.83 -18.82 9.01
C GLU A 696 5.26 -19.23 10.42
N ILE A 697 4.31 -19.60 11.28
CA ILE A 697 4.56 -20.14 12.61
C ILE A 697 5.24 -21.51 12.46
N LYS A 698 6.38 -21.70 13.14
CA LYS A 698 7.13 -22.95 13.16
C LYS A 698 7.28 -23.44 14.59
N ASP A 699 7.24 -24.77 14.75
CA ASP A 699 7.36 -25.44 16.05
C ASP A 699 8.72 -25.20 16.71
N ASP A 700 9.76 -24.92 15.91
CA ASP A 700 11.12 -24.61 16.37
C ASP A 700 11.32 -23.17 16.88
N GLY A 701 10.26 -22.35 16.90
CA GLY A 701 10.31 -20.94 17.31
C GLY A 701 11.01 -20.01 16.32
N THR A 702 11.46 -20.52 15.17
CA THR A 702 12.13 -19.69 14.15
C THR A 702 11.14 -18.92 13.27
N GLY A 703 9.84 -19.21 13.33
CA GLY A 703 8.79 -18.55 12.56
C GLY A 703 8.42 -17.12 13.01
N ASN A 704 7.45 -16.52 12.32
CA ASN A 704 6.80 -15.23 12.63
C ASN A 704 7.69 -13.99 12.76
N ARG A 705 8.68 -13.88 11.87
CA ARG A 705 9.60 -12.75 11.87
C ARG A 705 9.72 -12.12 10.48
N LEU A 706 9.78 -10.80 10.45
CA LEU A 706 10.22 -10.04 9.29
C LEU A 706 11.67 -9.63 9.53
N ASN A 707 12.61 -10.26 8.83
CA ASN A 707 14.02 -9.90 8.94
C ASN A 707 14.37 -8.85 7.89
N VAL A 708 15.12 -7.84 8.33
CA VAL A 708 15.69 -6.76 7.52
C VAL A 708 17.19 -6.82 7.71
N VAL A 709 17.87 -7.34 6.69
CA VAL A 709 19.31 -7.67 6.75
C VAL A 709 20.02 -6.94 5.64
N GLY A 710 21.15 -6.30 5.91
CA GLY A 710 21.86 -5.57 4.88
C GLY A 710 23.13 -4.88 5.33
N ASP A 711 23.75 -4.19 4.39
CA ASP A 711 24.91 -3.34 4.59
C ASP A 711 24.57 -1.89 4.25
N LEU A 712 25.03 -0.97 5.09
CA LEU A 712 24.94 0.48 4.92
C LEU A 712 26.35 1.06 4.91
N LYS A 713 26.69 1.72 3.82
CA LYS A 713 27.90 2.52 3.69
C LYS A 713 27.55 3.99 3.78
N LEU A 714 27.94 4.64 4.87
CA LEU A 714 27.69 6.06 5.08
C LEU A 714 28.54 6.92 4.14
N ALA A 715 27.94 7.98 3.59
CA ALA A 715 28.65 9.00 2.83
C ALA A 715 29.73 9.67 3.70
N ASN A 716 30.73 10.27 3.04
CA ASN A 716 31.91 10.80 3.73
C ASN A 716 31.65 12.06 4.57
N THR A 717 30.51 12.74 4.38
CA THR A 717 30.16 13.99 5.06
C THR A 717 28.65 14.12 5.24
N ASN A 718 28.22 15.08 6.06
CA ASN A 718 26.83 15.50 6.20
C ASN A 718 25.87 14.47 6.80
N ASN A 719 26.39 13.45 7.49
CA ASN A 719 25.57 12.54 8.29
C ASN A 719 25.60 12.95 9.75
N THR A 720 24.45 12.94 10.43
CA THR A 720 24.36 13.35 11.84
C THR A 720 23.24 12.67 12.60
N ILE A 721 23.43 12.60 13.92
CA ILE A 721 22.38 12.38 14.92
C ILE A 721 22.52 13.47 15.97
N GLN A 722 21.44 14.20 16.26
CA GLN A 722 21.42 15.23 17.29
C GLN A 722 20.22 15.09 18.21
N ILE A 723 20.43 15.37 19.49
CA ILE A 723 19.38 15.52 20.50
C ILE A 723 19.33 16.96 20.97
N SER A 724 18.14 17.52 21.17
CA SER A 724 17.98 18.93 21.57
C SER A 724 17.06 19.11 22.77
N ASP A 725 17.39 20.11 23.59
CA ASP A 725 16.56 20.57 24.68
C ASP A 725 15.26 21.22 24.14
N PRO A 726 14.08 20.82 24.63
CA PRO A 726 12.80 21.32 24.12
C PRO A 726 12.45 22.75 24.56
N VAL A 727 13.12 23.28 25.59
CA VAL A 727 12.87 24.61 26.17
C VAL A 727 13.68 25.68 25.44
N ASN A 728 14.97 25.43 25.21
CA ASN A 728 15.87 26.44 24.63
C ASN A 728 16.51 26.04 23.28
N GLY A 729 16.34 24.80 22.84
CA GLY A 729 16.85 24.34 21.54
C GLY A 729 18.35 24.08 21.47
N SER A 730 19.10 24.17 22.58
CA SER A 730 20.49 23.71 22.64
C SER A 730 20.58 22.22 22.28
N SER A 731 21.64 21.79 21.61
CA SER A 731 21.75 20.40 21.14
C SER A 731 23.13 19.79 21.30
N LEU A 732 23.15 18.46 21.44
CA LEU A 732 24.35 17.62 21.36
C LEU A 732 24.27 16.81 20.07
N GLY A 733 25.31 16.86 19.25
CA GLY A 733 25.36 16.21 17.95
C GLY A 733 26.56 15.31 17.75
N LEU A 734 26.33 14.18 17.08
CA LEU A 734 27.35 13.35 16.45
C LEU A 734 27.32 13.66 14.96
N ASP A 735 28.24 14.48 14.47
CA ASP A 735 28.25 14.96 13.10
C ASP A 735 29.34 14.30 12.26
N ASN A 736 29.15 14.38 10.94
CA ASN A 736 30.01 13.78 9.92
C ASN A 736 30.22 12.27 10.18
N LEU A 737 29.11 11.57 10.40
CA LEU A 737 29.12 10.11 10.56
C LEU A 737 29.59 9.44 9.27
N THR A 738 30.62 8.58 9.36
CA THR A 738 31.16 7.82 8.22
C THR A 738 31.40 6.37 8.61
N GLY A 739 31.48 5.46 7.64
CA GLY A 739 31.90 4.07 7.85
C GLY A 739 30.87 3.05 7.34
N ASP A 740 31.22 1.78 7.50
CA ASP A 740 30.43 0.64 7.04
C ASP A 740 29.72 -0.03 8.22
N ILE A 741 28.41 -0.27 8.08
CA ILE A 741 27.56 -0.88 9.10
C ILE A 741 26.77 -2.02 8.46
N ARG A 742 26.96 -3.24 8.95
CA ARG A 742 26.05 -4.35 8.66
C ARG A 742 24.92 -4.36 9.68
N PHE A 743 23.69 -4.53 9.24
CA PHE A 743 22.54 -4.66 10.12
C PHE A 743 21.81 -5.98 9.90
N ASN A 744 21.32 -6.56 11.00
CA ASN A 744 20.46 -7.73 11.01
C ASN A 744 19.36 -7.48 12.04
N ASN A 745 18.25 -6.93 11.57
CA ASN A 745 17.14 -6.52 12.42
C ASN A 745 15.93 -7.43 12.16
N ALA A 746 15.13 -7.67 13.18
CA ALA A 746 13.90 -8.46 13.03
C ALA A 746 12.76 -7.90 13.89
N ILE A 747 11.58 -7.84 13.30
CA ILE A 747 10.31 -7.63 14.01
C ILE A 747 9.64 -9.00 14.15
N VAL A 748 9.29 -9.37 15.38
CA VAL A 748 8.74 -10.68 15.73
C VAL A 748 7.38 -10.50 16.40
N ILE A 749 6.34 -11.12 15.86
CA ILE A 749 5.04 -11.22 16.54
C ILE A 749 4.93 -12.64 17.08
N SER A 750 4.56 -12.79 18.35
CA SER A 750 4.45 -14.11 18.96
C SER A 750 3.45 -14.15 20.11
N LYS A 751 3.21 -15.35 20.63
CA LYS A 751 2.45 -15.61 21.85
C LYS A 751 3.41 -15.69 23.03
N ASN A 752 3.12 -14.95 24.10
CA ASN A 752 3.86 -15.04 25.34
C ASN A 752 3.61 -16.42 25.99
N SER A 753 4.68 -17.15 26.29
CA SER A 753 4.59 -18.51 26.82
C SER A 753 3.99 -18.60 28.22
N ASN A 754 4.11 -17.55 29.04
CA ASN A 754 3.67 -17.54 30.43
C ASN A 754 2.20 -17.10 30.56
N THR A 755 1.78 -16.08 29.81
CA THR A 755 0.44 -15.48 29.92
C THR A 755 -0.51 -15.93 28.80
N GLY A 756 0.03 -16.46 27.70
CA GLY A 756 -0.72 -16.77 26.49
C GLY A 756 -1.20 -15.54 25.69
N THR A 757 -0.85 -14.34 26.13
CA THR A 757 -1.19 -13.08 25.45
C THR A 757 -0.25 -12.80 24.29
N GLY A 758 -0.64 -11.94 23.35
CA GLY A 758 0.25 -11.55 22.26
C GLY A 758 1.40 -10.65 22.71
N GLN A 759 2.52 -10.72 22.00
CA GLN A 759 3.70 -9.90 22.21
C GLN A 759 4.35 -9.51 20.88
N VAL A 760 4.99 -8.34 20.85
CA VAL A 760 5.83 -7.89 19.73
C VAL A 760 7.26 -7.65 20.22
N GLY A 761 8.23 -8.22 19.50
CA GLY A 761 9.65 -8.09 19.77
C GLY A 761 10.36 -7.33 18.65
N PHE A 762 11.20 -6.37 19.01
CA PHE A 762 12.09 -5.63 18.12
C PHE A 762 13.52 -6.03 18.44
N ASN A 763 14.16 -6.69 17.48
CA ASN A 763 15.54 -7.15 17.59
C ASN A 763 16.38 -6.32 16.64
N ALA A 764 17.41 -5.64 17.16
CA ALA A 764 18.34 -4.87 16.36
C ALA A 764 19.75 -5.40 16.57
N SER A 765 20.50 -5.57 15.49
CA SER A 765 21.92 -5.92 15.53
C SER A 765 22.69 -5.11 14.50
N LEU A 766 23.64 -4.31 14.95
CA LEU A 766 24.52 -3.48 14.13
C LEU A 766 25.95 -3.96 14.30
N GLN A 767 26.60 -4.40 13.23
CA GLN A 767 28.00 -4.75 13.19
C GLN A 767 28.78 -3.65 12.48
N PHE A 768 29.66 -2.98 13.21
CA PHE A 768 30.49 -1.90 12.70
C PHE A 768 31.76 -2.47 12.04
N ASN A 769 32.15 -1.86 10.91
CA ASN A 769 33.29 -2.28 10.11
C ASN A 769 33.31 -3.81 9.82
N PRO A 770 32.25 -4.36 9.20
CA PRO A 770 32.11 -5.80 9.01
C PRO A 770 33.23 -6.42 8.17
N THR A 771 33.88 -5.63 7.32
CA THR A 771 35.02 -6.04 6.48
C THR A 771 36.38 -5.87 7.15
N GLN A 772 36.43 -5.32 8.36
CA GLN A 772 37.65 -5.02 9.11
C GLN A 772 38.68 -4.21 8.31
N SER A 773 38.18 -3.26 7.51
CA SER A 773 39.03 -2.41 6.68
C SER A 773 39.27 -1.05 7.33
N VAL A 774 40.38 -0.38 6.97
CA VAL A 774 40.68 0.97 7.47
C VAL A 774 39.62 1.98 7.03
N ASN A 775 39.06 1.80 5.82
CA ASN A 775 38.04 2.69 5.26
C ASN A 775 36.65 2.44 5.84
N GLY A 776 36.37 1.25 6.38
CA GLY A 776 35.07 0.86 6.93
C GLY A 776 34.88 1.25 8.41
N VAL A 777 35.89 1.83 9.06
CA VAL A 777 35.82 2.29 10.46
C VAL A 777 34.68 3.28 10.64
N PHE A 778 33.76 2.98 11.56
CA PHE A 778 32.70 3.92 11.90
C PHE A 778 33.27 5.09 12.70
N ARG A 779 32.96 6.31 12.28
CA ARG A 779 33.44 7.53 12.93
C ARG A 779 32.32 8.54 13.07
N ALA A 780 32.23 9.15 14.24
CA ALA A 780 31.62 10.47 14.40
C ALA A 780 32.75 11.48 14.50
N ARG A 781 33.07 12.14 13.38
CA ARG A 781 34.28 13.00 13.29
C ARG A 781 34.19 14.21 14.20
N ASP A 782 32.97 14.68 14.43
CA ASP A 782 32.71 15.86 15.24
C ASP A 782 31.60 15.56 16.25
N LEU A 783 31.99 15.33 17.50
CA LEU A 783 31.10 15.44 18.65
C LEU A 783 30.96 16.93 18.96
N ASN A 784 29.78 17.50 18.77
CA ASN A 784 29.55 18.94 18.88
C ASN A 784 28.48 19.29 19.91
N PHE A 785 28.68 20.39 20.63
CA PHE A 785 27.64 21.05 21.41
C PHE A 785 27.20 22.34 20.71
N TYR A 786 25.89 22.52 20.56
CA TYR A 786 25.28 23.65 19.88
C TYR A 786 24.55 24.53 20.89
N PRO A 787 24.85 25.84 20.94
CA PRO A 787 24.14 26.75 21.83
C PRO A 787 22.69 26.97 21.36
N PRO A 788 21.81 27.50 22.23
CA PRO A 788 20.49 27.96 21.83
C PRO A 788 20.55 28.88 20.60
N ALA A 789 19.71 28.62 19.60
CA ALA A 789 19.58 29.50 18.45
C ALA A 789 18.75 30.74 18.83
N ALA A 790 19.32 31.94 18.68
CA ALA A 790 18.53 33.16 18.74
C ALA A 790 17.61 33.23 17.52
N SER A 791 16.30 33.21 17.72
CA SER A 791 15.28 33.55 16.71
C SER A 791 15.42 32.84 15.35
N GLY A 792 15.74 31.54 15.35
CA GLY A 792 15.85 30.74 14.11
C GLY A 792 17.16 30.92 13.33
N ALA A 793 18.16 31.59 13.90
CA ALA A 793 19.50 31.66 13.33
C ALA A 793 20.19 30.28 13.34
N LEU A 794 20.91 29.95 12.27
CA LEU A 794 21.77 28.77 12.24
C LEU A 794 22.96 29.00 13.17
N VAL A 795 23.17 28.08 14.11
CA VAL A 795 24.25 28.18 15.10
C VAL A 795 25.41 27.25 14.76
N SER A 796 26.63 27.71 15.05
CA SER A 796 27.84 26.91 14.95
C SER A 796 28.05 26.06 16.20
N GLY A 797 28.33 24.77 16.02
CA GLY A 797 28.68 23.88 17.11
C GLY A 797 30.12 24.10 17.61
N ALA A 798 30.33 23.90 18.91
CA ALA A 798 31.65 23.78 19.52
C ALA A 798 32.08 22.30 19.54
N ARG A 799 33.20 21.98 18.89
CA ARG A 799 33.72 20.61 18.80
C ARG A 799 34.36 20.16 20.11
N LEU A 800 33.87 19.05 20.63
CA LEU A 800 34.34 18.39 21.83
C LEU A 800 35.30 17.23 21.53
N GLY A 801 35.19 16.57 20.37
CA GLY A 801 36.07 15.45 20.01
C GLY A 801 35.63 14.64 18.79
N GLU A 802 36.22 13.45 18.63
CA GLU A 802 35.87 12.42 17.62
C GLU A 802 35.62 11.08 18.32
N ILE A 803 34.65 10.31 17.84
CA ILE A 803 34.41 8.93 18.24
C ILE A 803 34.79 8.03 17.06
N ALA A 804 35.56 6.98 17.31
CA ALA A 804 35.91 5.97 16.30
C ALA A 804 35.67 4.55 16.83
N LEU A 805 34.90 3.76 16.08
CA LEU A 805 34.65 2.34 16.32
C LEU A 805 35.31 1.52 15.21
N THR A 806 36.43 0.89 15.52
CA THR A 806 37.22 0.09 14.55
C THR A 806 36.59 -1.25 14.19
N GLY A 807 35.63 -1.71 15.00
CA GLY A 807 34.84 -2.92 14.79
C GLY A 807 33.97 -3.21 16.01
N GLY A 808 33.11 -4.22 15.91
CA GLY A 808 32.28 -4.70 17.03
C GLY A 808 30.80 -4.84 16.65
N ARG A 809 30.01 -5.40 17.57
CA ARG A 809 28.57 -5.60 17.38
C ARG A 809 27.80 -4.98 18.53
N LEU A 810 26.80 -4.16 18.19
CA LEU A 810 25.78 -3.66 19.10
C LEU A 810 24.49 -4.45 18.86
N SER A 811 23.96 -5.08 19.89
CA SER A 811 22.68 -5.81 19.82
C SER A 811 21.72 -5.28 20.86
N SER A 812 20.44 -5.18 20.49
CA SER A 812 19.35 -4.73 21.36
C SER A 812 18.11 -5.58 21.11
N GLU A 813 17.38 -5.88 22.17
CA GLU A 813 16.09 -6.57 22.13
C GLU A 813 15.09 -5.81 23.00
N LEU A 814 13.94 -5.49 22.42
CA LEU A 814 12.81 -4.86 23.11
C LEU A 814 11.55 -5.69 22.87
N ASN A 815 10.97 -6.23 23.94
CA ASN A 815 9.70 -6.95 23.90
C ASN A 815 8.59 -6.11 24.56
N ILE A 816 7.48 -5.95 23.85
CA ILE A 816 6.29 -5.24 24.33
C ILE A 816 5.16 -6.25 24.51
N ILE A 817 4.68 -6.34 25.77
CA ILE A 817 3.50 -7.12 26.16
C ILE A 817 2.48 -6.11 26.71
N PRO A 818 1.43 -5.79 25.95
CA PRO A 818 0.38 -4.90 26.41
C PRO A 818 -0.33 -5.48 27.63
N ARG A 819 -0.62 -4.63 28.62
CA ARG A 819 -1.45 -4.98 29.78
C ARG A 819 -2.87 -4.49 29.51
N ASN A 820 -3.84 -5.40 29.58
CA ASN A 820 -5.26 -5.07 29.66
C ASN A 820 -5.67 -4.83 31.11
#